data_AF-A0A6V8LBI3-F1
#
_entry.id   AF-A0A6V8LBI3-F1
#
_cell.length_a   1.000
_cell.length_b   1.000
_cell.length_c   1.000
_cell.angle_alpha   90.00
_cell.angle_beta   90.00
_cell.angle_gamma   90.00
#
_symmetry.space_group_name_H-M   'P 1'
#
loop_
_entity.id
_entity.type
_entity.pdbx_description
1 polymer ?
#
loop_
_entity_poly.entity_id
_entity_poly.type
_entity_poly.pdbx_seq_one_letter_code
_entity_poly.pdbx_strand_id
1 'polypeptide(L)'
;MAGIAGSFGAPESALTALSTALARRGPETATWRAGAARLLVRASMPAVHEQGGFALAVDGIAEVSALAAGYAAEGSGALLGGPEPYAVILADAGRGAIVLARNGDGPPLYYAETPTGVLAASEPGALLAAGVPAEPDEGVVGRFIATGACDDTAATFYAGIRRVLPGEVVELAGGSRTRRAMPARDGAGRFARSVLDAAIGRGRIGVRFGHGLAGAATIGAALTGPDGRRALTVYSATFPGLTTAAADYAAAVLGPVATTGARHRAQPYFVDELDLDGMLADLGEPVPDLDSYLTWATARSTAGEVDTLIDTSGGGAHLARVADRLESRYGVTVRFPLRSLPSTGPVLRAELAAIVEGTLPTAAARFATANAGHSLLPPMREVLLRLRADLAAALLHPRVPAAQRASWTALAALFGGAQLDANALFRRYVVERWLRTLAPPPARRQIPAGANRVPIRTETFTAGDKLPEKVAWYVAECLAELGRKAYRRGRWHVLLAAKPVAVVQGRTRPVWEIRPGPVARLLHRFARPVAGLDSPWTAQVAVEQVGPLRAAFGSAARHGVRGPGEGGVAVLLPPEEPDRVAAEVVAALRTALPEEAYATLGGCAVVGPAGVIGVAGDVDPVTSMDAPIVVVLSPAPTRRSGKRAR
;
A
#
# COMPACT_ATOMS: atom_id res chain seq x y z
N MET A 1 -12.96 -20.98 -2.80
CA MET A 1 -13.15 -19.86 -3.76
C MET A 1 -12.61 -20.21 -5.13
N ALA A 2 -13.32 -19.84 -6.17
CA ALA A 2 -12.88 -19.91 -7.56
C ALA A 2 -12.41 -18.54 -8.07
N GLY A 3 -11.65 -18.53 -9.16
CA GLY A 3 -11.33 -17.35 -9.94
C GLY A 3 -12.07 -17.44 -11.25
N ILE A 4 -13.05 -16.57 -11.47
CA ILE A 4 -13.85 -16.59 -12.69
C ILE A 4 -13.51 -15.40 -13.58
N ALA A 5 -13.48 -15.63 -14.88
CA ALA A 5 -13.24 -14.59 -15.87
C ALA A 5 -13.97 -14.90 -17.19
N GLY A 6 -14.19 -13.85 -17.98
CA GLY A 6 -14.83 -13.95 -19.28
C GLY A 6 -14.39 -12.84 -20.20
N SER A 7 -14.57 -13.06 -21.50
CA SER A 7 -14.31 -12.04 -22.51
C SER A 7 -15.22 -12.18 -23.71
N PHE A 8 -15.61 -11.06 -24.30
CA PHE A 8 -16.38 -11.00 -25.53
C PHE A 8 -15.67 -10.09 -26.54
N GLY A 9 -15.33 -10.61 -27.72
CA GLY A 9 -14.64 -9.85 -28.78
C GLY A 9 -13.13 -9.67 -28.57
N ALA A 10 -12.64 -9.79 -27.32
CA ALA A 10 -11.24 -9.65 -26.99
C ALA A 10 -10.33 -10.71 -27.66
N PRO A 11 -9.04 -10.40 -27.88
CA PRO A 11 -8.09 -11.34 -28.46
C PRO A 11 -7.83 -12.52 -27.53
N GLU A 12 -7.40 -13.64 -28.11
CA GLU A 12 -7.14 -14.88 -27.39
C GLU A 12 -6.09 -14.73 -26.28
N SER A 13 -5.08 -13.89 -26.51
CA SER A 13 -4.03 -13.55 -25.53
C SER A 13 -4.61 -12.97 -24.24
N ALA A 14 -5.77 -12.30 -24.28
CA ALA A 14 -6.42 -11.76 -23.11
C ALA A 14 -6.90 -12.87 -22.17
N LEU A 15 -7.48 -13.96 -22.70
CA LEU A 15 -7.94 -15.09 -21.88
C LEU A 15 -6.77 -15.80 -21.17
N THR A 16 -5.65 -15.96 -21.87
CA THR A 16 -4.42 -16.52 -21.29
C THR A 16 -3.87 -15.64 -20.17
N ALA A 17 -3.87 -14.32 -20.36
CA ALA A 17 -3.44 -13.37 -19.34
C ALA A 17 -4.36 -13.39 -18.11
N LEU A 18 -5.68 -13.43 -18.32
CA LEU A 18 -6.68 -13.59 -17.25
C LEU A 18 -6.43 -14.86 -16.43
N SER A 19 -6.22 -16.01 -17.10
CA SER A 19 -5.94 -17.29 -16.43
C SER A 19 -4.66 -17.26 -15.60
N THR A 20 -3.59 -16.67 -16.16
CA THR A 20 -2.31 -16.57 -15.47
C THR A 20 -2.42 -15.70 -14.23
N ALA A 21 -3.11 -14.55 -14.32
CA ALA A 21 -3.30 -13.65 -13.19
C ALA A 21 -4.18 -14.25 -12.09
N LEU A 22 -5.16 -15.08 -12.45
CA LEU A 22 -6.03 -15.78 -11.51
C LEU A 22 -5.42 -17.08 -10.95
N ALA A 23 -4.13 -17.37 -11.20
CA ALA A 23 -3.52 -18.62 -10.77
C ALA A 23 -3.55 -18.84 -9.25
N ARG A 24 -3.56 -17.77 -8.46
CA ARG A 24 -3.68 -17.84 -6.99
C ARG A 24 -5.06 -18.31 -6.51
N ARG A 25 -6.09 -18.25 -7.36
CA ARG A 25 -7.46 -18.70 -7.04
C ARG A 25 -7.62 -20.20 -7.12
N GLY A 26 -6.78 -20.88 -7.90
CA GLY A 26 -6.87 -22.32 -8.06
C GLY A 26 -5.81 -22.86 -9.03
N PRO A 27 -5.30 -24.07 -8.79
CA PRO A 27 -4.26 -24.67 -9.60
C PRO A 27 -4.76 -25.09 -10.99
N GLU A 28 -6.02 -25.54 -11.08
CA GLU A 28 -6.59 -26.08 -12.31
C GLU A 28 -7.42 -25.04 -13.06
N THR A 29 -7.69 -25.33 -14.33
CA THR A 29 -8.39 -24.42 -15.24
C THR A 29 -9.43 -25.15 -16.08
N ALA A 30 -10.64 -24.61 -16.15
CA ALA A 30 -11.66 -24.98 -17.14
C ALA A 30 -11.98 -23.77 -18.02
N THR A 31 -12.15 -24.00 -19.32
CA THR A 31 -12.47 -22.95 -20.30
C THR A 31 -13.63 -23.36 -21.18
N TRP A 32 -14.44 -22.39 -21.58
CA TRP A 32 -15.48 -22.56 -22.58
C TRP A 32 -15.39 -21.47 -23.65
N ARG A 33 -15.78 -21.80 -24.88
CA ARG A 33 -15.64 -20.93 -26.05
C ARG A 33 -16.81 -21.14 -27.01
N ALA A 34 -17.44 -20.07 -27.45
CA ALA A 34 -18.37 -20.07 -28.58
C ALA A 34 -18.36 -18.71 -29.29
N GLY A 35 -18.04 -18.71 -30.59
CA GLY A 35 -17.88 -17.48 -31.36
C GLY A 35 -16.86 -16.53 -30.72
N ALA A 36 -17.27 -15.28 -30.47
CA ALA A 36 -16.45 -14.26 -29.81
C ALA A 36 -16.47 -14.35 -28.27
N ALA A 37 -17.32 -15.21 -27.71
CA ALA A 37 -17.53 -15.35 -26.28
C ALA A 37 -16.61 -16.43 -25.68
N ARG A 38 -16.00 -16.10 -24.54
CA ARG A 38 -15.09 -17.00 -23.81
C ARG A 38 -15.34 -16.90 -22.32
N LEU A 39 -15.25 -18.03 -21.63
CA LEU A 39 -15.30 -18.15 -20.17
C LEU A 39 -14.16 -18.99 -19.64
N LEU A 40 -13.82 -18.72 -18.39
CA LEU A 40 -12.69 -19.32 -17.70
C LEU A 40 -12.99 -19.43 -16.20
N VAL A 41 -12.67 -20.59 -15.62
CA VAL A 41 -12.70 -20.84 -14.17
C VAL A 41 -11.37 -21.42 -13.73
N ARG A 42 -10.78 -20.82 -12.68
CA ARG A 42 -9.64 -21.31 -11.92
C ARG A 42 -10.10 -21.79 -10.55
N ALA A 43 -9.92 -23.06 -10.23
CA ALA A 43 -10.28 -23.61 -8.93
C ALA A 43 -9.48 -24.91 -8.70
N SER A 44 -9.65 -25.54 -7.53
CA SER A 44 -9.17 -26.91 -7.31
C SER A 44 -9.98 -27.94 -8.10
N MET A 45 -11.25 -27.63 -8.38
CA MET A 45 -12.13 -28.43 -9.24
C MET A 45 -12.92 -27.46 -10.12
N PRO A 46 -12.35 -26.99 -11.24
CA PRO A 46 -12.95 -25.95 -12.06
C PRO A 46 -14.07 -26.52 -12.93
N ALA A 47 -15.19 -25.82 -13.00
CA ALA A 47 -16.33 -26.21 -13.82
C ALA A 47 -16.90 -25.00 -14.57
N VAL A 48 -17.20 -25.19 -15.86
CA VAL A 48 -18.02 -24.27 -16.65
C VAL A 48 -19.28 -25.03 -17.05
N HIS A 49 -20.44 -24.43 -16.81
CA HIS A 49 -21.73 -25.07 -17.04
C HIS A 49 -22.36 -24.54 -18.31
N GLU A 50 -22.55 -25.41 -19.31
CA GLU A 50 -23.13 -25.06 -20.61
C GLU A 50 -24.61 -25.43 -20.67
N GLN A 51 -25.44 -24.53 -21.21
CA GLN A 51 -26.85 -24.77 -21.47
C GLN A 51 -27.30 -23.95 -22.67
N GLY A 52 -27.89 -24.60 -23.68
CA GLY A 52 -28.70 -23.93 -24.72
C GLY A 52 -28.03 -22.74 -25.44
N GLY A 53 -26.73 -22.81 -25.74
CA GLY A 53 -26.01 -21.75 -26.47
C GLY A 53 -25.32 -20.68 -25.61
N PHE A 54 -25.43 -20.78 -24.27
CA PHE A 54 -24.68 -19.98 -23.31
C PHE A 54 -23.97 -20.87 -22.28
N ALA A 55 -23.04 -20.27 -21.54
CA ALA A 55 -22.35 -20.94 -20.45
C ALA A 55 -22.19 -20.04 -19.24
N LEU A 56 -22.03 -20.65 -18.05
CA LEU A 56 -21.91 -19.97 -16.76
C LEU A 56 -20.65 -20.42 -16.01
N ALA A 57 -19.98 -19.45 -15.41
CA ALA A 57 -18.94 -19.62 -14.41
C ALA A 57 -19.41 -19.01 -13.09
N VAL A 58 -19.31 -19.75 -11.98
CA VAL A 58 -19.82 -19.34 -10.66
C VAL A 58 -18.70 -19.39 -9.62
N ASP A 59 -18.68 -18.39 -8.75
CA ASP A 59 -17.86 -18.36 -7.53
C ASP A 59 -18.76 -18.11 -6.31
N GLY A 60 -18.66 -18.96 -5.29
CA GLY A 60 -19.58 -18.99 -4.13
C GLY A 60 -20.54 -20.17 -4.18
N ILE A 61 -21.63 -20.09 -3.39
CA ILE A 61 -22.60 -21.18 -3.22
C ILE A 61 -23.85 -20.86 -4.03
N ALA A 62 -24.12 -21.62 -5.09
CA ALA A 62 -25.32 -21.45 -5.91
C ALA A 62 -25.80 -22.75 -6.54
N GLU A 63 -27.10 -22.84 -6.78
CA GLU A 63 -27.72 -23.91 -7.58
C GLU A 63 -27.62 -23.57 -9.07
N VAL A 64 -26.54 -24.00 -9.72
CA VAL A 64 -26.21 -23.57 -11.09
C VAL A 64 -27.30 -23.93 -12.11
N SER A 65 -27.92 -25.11 -11.97
CA SER A 65 -29.02 -25.53 -12.85
C SER A 65 -30.25 -24.61 -12.74
N ALA A 66 -30.54 -24.11 -11.52
CA ALA A 66 -31.63 -23.17 -11.30
C ALA A 66 -31.32 -21.80 -11.92
N LEU A 67 -30.07 -21.31 -11.80
CA LEU A 67 -29.63 -20.07 -12.43
C LEU A 67 -29.74 -20.13 -13.95
N ALA A 68 -29.30 -21.23 -14.54
CA ALA A 68 -29.29 -21.40 -15.99
C ALA A 68 -30.71 -21.56 -16.56
N ALA A 69 -31.59 -22.30 -15.87
CA ALA A 69 -33.02 -22.36 -16.22
C ALA A 69 -33.72 -21.00 -16.06
N GLY A 70 -33.46 -20.28 -14.96
CA GLY A 70 -34.00 -18.95 -14.71
C GLY A 70 -33.57 -17.94 -15.78
N TYR A 71 -32.29 -17.93 -16.16
CA TYR A 71 -31.78 -17.07 -17.23
C TYR A 71 -32.48 -17.35 -18.57
N ALA A 72 -32.67 -18.63 -18.92
CA ALA A 72 -33.35 -19.01 -20.15
C ALA A 72 -34.81 -18.56 -20.18
N ALA A 73 -35.51 -18.59 -19.03
CA ALA A 73 -36.92 -18.24 -18.93
C ALA A 73 -37.17 -16.72 -18.77
N GLU A 74 -36.38 -16.04 -17.95
CA GLU A 74 -36.66 -14.69 -17.44
C GLU A 74 -35.53 -13.68 -17.73
N GLY A 75 -34.40 -14.14 -18.30
CA GLY A 75 -33.25 -13.32 -18.66
C GLY A 75 -32.32 -12.98 -17.50
N SER A 76 -31.50 -11.93 -17.66
CA SER A 76 -30.40 -11.59 -16.75
C SER A 76 -30.84 -11.35 -15.30
N GLY A 77 -32.05 -10.86 -15.06
CA GLY A 77 -32.58 -10.64 -13.71
C GLY A 77 -32.68 -11.90 -12.84
N ALA A 78 -32.87 -13.07 -13.44
CA ALA A 78 -33.00 -14.35 -12.73
C ALA A 78 -31.66 -14.91 -12.20
N LEU A 79 -30.54 -14.24 -12.50
CA LEU A 79 -29.23 -14.56 -11.92
C LEU A 79 -29.03 -14.00 -10.50
N LEU A 80 -30.07 -13.37 -9.93
CA LEU A 80 -30.10 -12.82 -8.58
C LEU A 80 -31.21 -13.49 -7.75
N GLY A 81 -31.20 -13.26 -6.44
CA GLY A 81 -32.27 -13.68 -5.53
C GLY A 81 -32.03 -15.02 -4.83
N GLY A 82 -30.91 -15.68 -5.12
CA GLY A 82 -30.52 -16.91 -4.45
C GLY A 82 -30.27 -16.72 -2.94
N PRO A 83 -30.35 -17.80 -2.14
CA PRO A 83 -30.28 -17.73 -0.69
C PRO A 83 -28.88 -17.41 -0.17
N GLU A 84 -27.85 -17.84 -0.88
CA GLU A 84 -26.44 -17.70 -0.49
C GLU A 84 -25.70 -16.65 -1.35
N PRO A 85 -24.62 -16.04 -0.84
CA PRO A 85 -23.78 -15.14 -1.61
C PRO A 85 -22.99 -15.86 -2.72
N TYR A 86 -23.03 -15.33 -3.94
CA TYR A 86 -22.26 -15.83 -5.08
C TYR A 86 -22.05 -14.76 -6.15
N ALA A 87 -21.18 -15.05 -7.10
CA ALA A 87 -20.89 -14.27 -8.28
C ALA A 87 -20.98 -15.15 -9.53
N VAL A 88 -21.52 -14.61 -10.62
CA VAL A 88 -21.69 -15.32 -11.90
C VAL A 88 -21.14 -14.48 -13.05
N ILE A 89 -20.39 -15.13 -13.94
CA ILE A 89 -20.14 -14.63 -15.30
C ILE A 89 -20.81 -15.60 -16.26
N LEU A 90 -21.80 -15.11 -16.99
CA LEU A 90 -22.50 -15.83 -18.06
C LEU A 90 -22.07 -15.24 -19.40
N ALA A 91 -21.79 -16.12 -20.36
CA ALA A 91 -21.47 -15.74 -21.73
C ALA A 91 -22.49 -16.36 -22.69
N ASP A 92 -23.21 -15.51 -23.41
CA ASP A 92 -24.24 -15.90 -24.37
C ASP A 92 -23.75 -15.54 -25.78
N ALA A 93 -23.35 -16.57 -26.53
CA ALA A 93 -22.82 -16.39 -27.88
C ALA A 93 -23.93 -16.02 -28.88
N GLY A 94 -25.17 -16.50 -28.65
CA GLY A 94 -26.31 -16.20 -29.51
C GLY A 94 -26.76 -14.75 -29.39
N ARG A 95 -26.70 -14.18 -28.17
CA ARG A 95 -26.98 -12.76 -27.92
C ARG A 95 -25.78 -11.84 -28.09
N GLY A 96 -24.58 -12.40 -28.26
CA GLY A 96 -23.35 -11.63 -28.32
C GLY A 96 -23.09 -10.83 -27.04
N ALA A 97 -23.33 -11.44 -25.88
CA ALA A 97 -23.38 -10.76 -24.59
C ALA A 97 -22.57 -11.47 -23.50
N ILE A 98 -22.05 -10.68 -22.58
CA ILE A 98 -21.60 -11.15 -21.26
C ILE A 98 -22.50 -10.54 -20.19
N VAL A 99 -22.98 -11.40 -19.28
CA VAL A 99 -23.81 -11.02 -18.14
C VAL A 99 -23.05 -11.32 -16.86
N LEU A 100 -22.95 -10.31 -15.99
CA LEU A 100 -22.26 -10.38 -14.72
C LEU A 100 -23.29 -10.20 -13.61
N ALA A 101 -23.35 -11.13 -12.66
CA ALA A 101 -24.27 -11.06 -11.54
C ALA A 101 -23.52 -11.21 -10.21
N ARG A 102 -23.88 -10.39 -9.22
CA ARG A 102 -23.36 -10.53 -7.86
C ARG A 102 -24.52 -10.61 -6.88
N ASN A 103 -24.82 -11.82 -6.41
CA ASN A 103 -25.91 -12.06 -5.47
C ASN A 103 -25.48 -11.77 -4.03
N GLY A 104 -26.26 -10.94 -3.33
CA GLY A 104 -25.92 -10.49 -1.98
C GLY A 104 -24.50 -9.93 -1.91
N ASP A 105 -23.80 -10.24 -0.83
CA ASP A 105 -22.39 -9.88 -0.64
C ASP A 105 -21.42 -10.90 -1.24
N GLY A 106 -21.79 -11.51 -2.36
CA GLY A 106 -20.96 -12.50 -3.05
C GLY A 106 -19.59 -11.95 -3.44
N PRO A 107 -18.71 -12.81 -3.97
CA PRO A 107 -17.36 -12.44 -4.38
C PRO A 107 -17.36 -11.24 -5.34
N PRO A 108 -16.36 -10.34 -5.28
CA PRO A 108 -16.28 -9.20 -6.19
C PRO A 108 -16.19 -9.62 -7.66
N LEU A 109 -16.84 -8.84 -8.54
CA LEU A 109 -16.69 -8.93 -9.99
C LEU A 109 -16.35 -7.56 -10.58
N TYR A 110 -15.46 -7.60 -11.56
CA TYR A 110 -14.93 -6.44 -12.25
C TYR A 110 -15.04 -6.63 -13.76
N TYR A 111 -15.16 -5.53 -14.49
CA TYR A 111 -15.14 -5.53 -15.94
C TYR A 111 -14.53 -4.25 -16.50
N ALA A 112 -14.07 -4.36 -17.74
CA ALA A 112 -13.58 -3.25 -18.54
C ALA A 112 -14.09 -3.38 -19.98
N GLU A 113 -14.53 -2.25 -20.54
CA GLU A 113 -14.85 -2.12 -21.95
C GLU A 113 -13.58 -1.62 -22.66
N THR A 114 -13.05 -2.40 -23.60
CA THR A 114 -11.83 -2.10 -24.36
C THR A 114 -12.19 -1.85 -25.82
N PRO A 115 -11.30 -1.23 -26.63
CA PRO A 115 -11.53 -1.09 -28.07
C PRO A 115 -11.76 -2.41 -28.79
N THR A 116 -11.21 -3.50 -28.26
CA THR A 116 -11.34 -4.85 -28.85
C THR A 116 -12.54 -5.64 -28.33
N GLY A 117 -13.25 -5.16 -27.31
CA GLY A 117 -14.35 -5.88 -26.70
C GLY A 117 -14.39 -5.77 -25.18
N VAL A 118 -15.08 -6.69 -24.53
CA VAL A 118 -15.32 -6.68 -23.08
C VAL A 118 -14.47 -7.72 -22.38
N LEU A 119 -13.91 -7.35 -21.23
CA LEU A 119 -13.21 -8.24 -20.31
C LEU A 119 -13.90 -8.21 -18.94
N ALA A 120 -14.02 -9.36 -18.29
CA ALA A 120 -14.55 -9.48 -16.94
C ALA A 120 -13.73 -10.49 -16.12
N ALA A 121 -13.58 -10.22 -14.81
CA ALA A 121 -12.84 -11.06 -13.89
C ALA A 121 -13.24 -10.83 -12.43
N SER A 122 -12.96 -11.80 -11.56
CA SER A 122 -13.13 -11.65 -10.10
C SER A 122 -12.08 -10.73 -9.44
N GLU A 123 -11.05 -10.31 -10.19
CA GLU A 123 -10.00 -9.42 -9.68
C GLU A 123 -9.61 -8.34 -10.70
N PRO A 124 -9.41 -7.07 -10.27
CA PRO A 124 -9.00 -6.01 -11.18
C PRO A 124 -7.59 -6.27 -11.73
N GLY A 125 -6.70 -6.86 -10.93
CA GLY A 125 -5.35 -7.23 -11.36
C GLY A 125 -5.33 -8.19 -12.55
N ALA A 126 -6.35 -9.03 -12.72
CA ALA A 126 -6.47 -9.89 -13.90
C ALA A 126 -6.79 -9.09 -15.16
N LEU A 127 -7.63 -8.05 -15.05
CA LEU A 127 -7.92 -7.13 -16.15
C LEU A 127 -6.68 -6.32 -16.54
N LEU A 128 -5.90 -5.86 -15.56
CA LEU A 128 -4.62 -5.18 -15.81
C LEU A 128 -3.64 -6.09 -16.56
N ALA A 129 -3.50 -7.34 -16.12
CA ALA A 129 -2.65 -8.33 -16.78
C ALA A 129 -3.11 -8.61 -18.23
N ALA A 130 -4.41 -8.51 -18.49
CA ALA A 130 -5.00 -8.65 -19.82
C ALA A 130 -4.87 -7.40 -20.71
N GLY A 131 -4.18 -6.36 -20.25
CA GLY A 131 -3.85 -5.17 -21.03
C GLY A 131 -4.73 -3.95 -20.76
N VAL A 132 -5.62 -4.00 -19.77
CA VAL A 132 -6.33 -2.80 -19.32
C VAL A 132 -5.34 -1.84 -18.65
N PRO A 133 -5.30 -0.55 -19.01
CA PRO A 133 -4.36 0.40 -18.40
C PRO A 133 -4.49 0.51 -16.88
N ALA A 134 -3.35 0.51 -16.19
CA ALA A 134 -3.28 0.68 -14.73
C ALA A 134 -3.26 2.18 -14.35
N GLU A 135 -4.22 2.95 -14.85
CA GLU A 135 -4.34 4.38 -14.57
C GLU A 135 -5.24 4.62 -13.36
N PRO A 136 -4.91 5.57 -12.46
CA PRO A 136 -5.76 5.87 -11.31
C PRO A 136 -6.98 6.73 -11.70
N ASP A 137 -8.15 6.42 -11.14
CA ASP A 137 -9.33 7.29 -11.20
C ASP A 137 -9.23 8.39 -10.12
N GLU A 138 -8.89 9.61 -10.55
CA GLU A 138 -8.68 10.75 -9.63
C GLU A 138 -9.93 11.09 -8.79
N GLY A 139 -11.13 10.88 -9.35
CA GLY A 139 -12.39 11.17 -8.66
C GLY A 139 -12.64 10.19 -7.52
N VAL A 140 -12.41 8.89 -7.77
CA VAL A 140 -12.50 7.84 -6.74
C VAL A 140 -11.41 8.02 -5.68
N VAL A 141 -10.17 8.30 -6.09
CA VAL A 141 -9.06 8.59 -5.17
C VAL A 141 -9.37 9.79 -4.27
N GLY A 142 -9.87 10.88 -4.86
CA GLY A 142 -10.25 12.09 -4.12
C GLY A 142 -11.35 11.83 -3.10
N ARG A 143 -12.42 11.13 -3.50
CA ARG A 143 -13.51 10.73 -2.60
C ARG A 143 -12.99 9.85 -1.47
N PHE A 144 -12.20 8.83 -1.78
CA PHE A 144 -11.63 7.91 -0.80
C PHE A 144 -10.77 8.66 0.24
N ILE A 145 -9.88 9.56 -0.20
CA ILE A 145 -9.06 10.34 0.73
C ILE A 145 -9.95 11.19 1.65
N ALA A 146 -11.02 11.80 1.12
CA ALA A 146 -11.91 12.65 1.89
C ALA A 146 -12.78 11.87 2.89
N THR A 147 -13.40 10.76 2.48
CA THR A 147 -14.47 10.09 3.26
C THR A 147 -14.09 8.71 3.79
N GLY A 148 -13.08 8.06 3.20
CA GLY A 148 -12.79 6.64 3.42
C GLY A 148 -13.74 5.68 2.70
N ALA A 149 -14.78 6.19 2.03
CA ALA A 149 -15.73 5.36 1.31
C ALA A 149 -15.06 4.74 0.08
N CYS A 150 -15.15 3.41 -0.02
CA CYS A 150 -14.68 2.62 -1.16
C CYS A 150 -15.61 1.40 -1.32
N ASP A 151 -15.59 0.82 -2.52
CA ASP A 151 -16.39 -0.35 -2.91
C ASP A 151 -17.92 -0.17 -2.88
N ASP A 152 -18.39 1.03 -2.50
CA ASP A 152 -19.79 1.46 -2.40
C ASP A 152 -20.38 1.94 -3.74
N THR A 153 -19.53 2.12 -4.76
CA THR A 153 -19.93 2.51 -6.11
C THR A 153 -19.32 1.61 -7.17
N ALA A 154 -19.93 1.59 -8.36
CA ALA A 154 -19.41 0.85 -9.50
C ALA A 154 -18.04 1.34 -10.02
N ALA A 155 -17.65 2.59 -9.76
CA ALA A 155 -16.31 3.09 -10.12
C ALA A 155 -15.24 2.51 -9.18
N THR A 156 -14.11 2.07 -9.75
CA THR A 156 -12.97 1.51 -9.00
C THR A 156 -11.83 2.52 -8.90
N PHE A 157 -10.77 2.18 -8.17
CA PHE A 157 -9.56 3.03 -8.15
C PHE A 157 -8.84 3.07 -9.50
N TYR A 158 -9.15 2.16 -10.41
CA TYR A 158 -8.60 2.11 -11.76
C TYR A 158 -9.53 2.78 -12.76
N ALA A 159 -9.00 3.76 -13.49
CA ALA A 159 -9.69 4.37 -14.61
C ALA A 159 -10.00 3.29 -15.67
N GLY A 160 -11.26 3.23 -16.10
CA GLY A 160 -11.71 2.25 -17.10
C GLY A 160 -12.14 0.87 -16.55
N ILE A 161 -11.87 0.55 -15.27
CA ILE A 161 -12.39 -0.66 -14.63
C ILE A 161 -13.61 -0.30 -13.77
N ARG A 162 -14.68 -1.09 -13.93
CA ARG A 162 -15.90 -0.99 -13.14
C ARG A 162 -16.11 -2.26 -12.34
N ARG A 163 -16.80 -2.15 -11.21
CA ARG A 163 -17.26 -3.29 -10.40
C ARG A 163 -18.76 -3.51 -10.52
N VAL A 164 -19.17 -4.75 -10.27
CA VAL A 164 -20.57 -5.16 -10.04
C VAL A 164 -20.87 -5.04 -8.55
N LEU A 165 -21.89 -4.27 -8.21
CA LEU A 165 -22.31 -4.03 -6.83
C LEU A 165 -23.03 -5.26 -6.25
N PRO A 166 -23.06 -5.41 -4.91
CA PRO A 166 -23.93 -6.38 -4.26
C PRO A 166 -25.38 -6.25 -4.72
N GLY A 167 -26.01 -7.36 -5.12
CA GLY A 167 -27.38 -7.38 -5.64
C GLY A 167 -27.55 -6.81 -7.05
N GLU A 168 -26.46 -6.67 -7.82
CA GLU A 168 -26.50 -6.09 -9.16
C GLU A 168 -26.27 -7.15 -10.25
N VAL A 169 -26.97 -6.95 -11.37
CA VAL A 169 -26.68 -7.57 -12.65
C VAL A 169 -26.25 -6.51 -13.66
N VAL A 170 -25.20 -6.81 -14.42
CA VAL A 170 -24.67 -5.97 -15.50
C VAL A 170 -24.61 -6.81 -16.76
N GLU A 171 -25.28 -6.37 -17.81
CA GLU A 171 -25.26 -7.03 -19.11
C GLU A 171 -24.57 -6.12 -20.14
N LEU A 172 -23.62 -6.71 -20.87
CA LEU A 172 -22.72 -6.04 -21.80
C LEU A 172 -22.87 -6.72 -23.16
N ALA A 173 -23.54 -6.04 -24.10
CA ALA A 173 -23.91 -6.60 -25.41
C ALA A 173 -23.71 -5.56 -26.52
N GLY A 174 -22.83 -5.84 -27.50
CA GLY A 174 -22.69 -5.03 -28.72
C GLY A 174 -22.45 -3.52 -28.50
N GLY A 175 -21.74 -3.12 -27.43
CA GLY A 175 -21.51 -1.71 -27.07
C GLY A 175 -22.64 -1.06 -26.25
N SER A 176 -23.73 -1.79 -25.98
CA SER A 176 -24.76 -1.43 -25.01
C SER A 176 -24.45 -2.02 -23.64
N ARG A 177 -24.80 -1.26 -22.60
CA ARG A 177 -24.67 -1.67 -21.20
C ARG A 177 -25.99 -1.43 -20.48
N THR A 178 -26.53 -2.49 -19.89
CA THR A 178 -27.70 -2.41 -19.01
C THR A 178 -27.31 -2.81 -17.58
N ARG A 179 -27.88 -2.13 -16.60
CA ARG A 179 -27.69 -2.41 -15.17
C ARG A 179 -29.05 -2.58 -14.52
N ARG A 180 -29.20 -3.66 -13.74
CA ARG A 180 -30.38 -3.89 -12.90
C ARG A 180 -29.90 -4.20 -11.49
N ALA A 181 -30.38 -3.43 -10.53
CA ALA A 181 -30.15 -3.68 -9.12
C ALA A 181 -31.41 -4.29 -8.50
N MET A 182 -31.24 -5.35 -7.73
CA MET A 182 -32.22 -5.73 -6.74
C MET A 182 -32.00 -4.87 -5.49
N PRO A 183 -33.07 -4.39 -4.83
CA PRO A 183 -32.96 -3.77 -3.52
C PRO A 183 -32.20 -4.71 -2.58
N ALA A 184 -31.29 -4.16 -1.78
CA ALA A 184 -30.68 -4.91 -0.70
C ALA A 184 -31.80 -5.47 0.20
N ARG A 185 -31.73 -6.75 0.56
CA ARG A 185 -32.61 -7.28 1.61
C ARG A 185 -32.22 -6.59 2.91
N ASP A 186 -33.05 -5.66 3.38
CA ASP A 186 -32.81 -4.93 4.63
C ASP A 186 -32.58 -5.92 5.77
N GLY A 187 -31.58 -5.63 6.61
CA GLY A 187 -31.32 -6.36 7.85
C GLY A 187 -32.29 -6.07 8.98
N ALA A 188 -33.38 -5.35 8.69
CA ALA A 188 -34.39 -5.00 9.67
C ALA A 188 -34.94 -6.26 10.35
N GLY A 189 -34.83 -6.31 11.68
CA GLY A 189 -35.32 -7.42 12.50
C GLY A 189 -34.31 -8.55 12.79
N ARG A 190 -33.03 -8.43 12.39
CA ARG A 190 -31.98 -9.36 12.83
C ARG A 190 -31.37 -8.92 14.17
N PHE A 191 -31.35 -9.82 15.15
CA PHE A 191 -30.73 -9.60 16.47
C PHE A 191 -29.23 -9.89 16.43
N ALA A 192 -28.43 -9.17 17.22
CA ALA A 192 -26.98 -9.36 17.30
C ALA A 192 -26.60 -10.80 17.63
N ARG A 193 -27.34 -11.44 18.54
CA ARG A 193 -27.09 -12.83 18.95
C ARG A 193 -27.22 -13.81 17.77
N SER A 194 -28.28 -13.72 16.98
CA SER A 194 -28.50 -14.65 15.87
C SER A 194 -27.45 -14.49 14.76
N VAL A 195 -27.03 -13.25 14.50
CA VAL A 195 -25.99 -12.97 13.50
C VAL A 195 -24.62 -13.46 13.97
N LEU A 196 -24.29 -13.34 15.25
CA LEU A 196 -23.06 -13.89 15.83
C LEU A 196 -23.09 -15.43 15.80
N ASP A 197 -24.18 -16.06 16.25
CA ASP A 197 -24.32 -17.51 16.23
C ASP A 197 -24.20 -18.09 14.81
N ALA A 198 -24.76 -17.42 13.80
CA ALA A 198 -24.61 -17.83 12.39
C ALA A 198 -23.17 -17.67 11.87
N ALA A 199 -22.43 -16.67 12.36
CA ALA A 199 -21.04 -16.45 11.98
C ALA A 199 -20.10 -17.47 12.65
N ILE A 200 -20.44 -18.00 13.82
CA ILE A 200 -19.71 -19.06 14.53
C ILE A 200 -20.03 -20.41 13.85
N GLY A 201 -19.28 -20.71 12.79
CA GLY A 201 -19.40 -21.95 12.04
C GLY A 201 -18.70 -23.14 12.71
N ARG A 202 -18.72 -24.30 12.04
CA ARG A 202 -17.92 -25.47 12.44
C ARG A 202 -16.48 -25.31 11.96
N GLY A 203 -15.51 -25.84 12.72
CA GLY A 203 -14.09 -25.86 12.34
C GLY A 203 -13.17 -25.22 13.38
N ARG A 204 -11.95 -24.85 12.98
CA ARG A 204 -11.01 -24.11 13.82
C ARG A 204 -11.33 -22.62 13.74
N ILE A 205 -11.93 -22.09 14.80
CA ILE A 205 -12.40 -20.71 14.84
C ILE A 205 -11.38 -19.82 15.57
N GLY A 206 -11.05 -18.70 14.95
CA GLY A 206 -10.36 -17.58 15.57
C GLY A 206 -11.28 -16.37 15.73
N VAL A 207 -11.09 -15.59 16.78
CA VAL A 207 -11.73 -14.27 16.93
C VAL A 207 -10.66 -13.19 16.96
N ARG A 208 -10.75 -12.19 16.07
CA ARG A 208 -9.92 -10.99 16.18
C ARG A 208 -10.56 -10.01 17.16
N PHE A 209 -9.87 -9.77 18.26
CA PHE A 209 -10.32 -8.93 19.35
C PHE A 209 -9.84 -7.49 19.17
N GLY A 210 -10.54 -6.74 18.30
CA GLY A 210 -10.24 -5.34 17.97
C GLY A 210 -11.27 -4.31 18.44
N HIS A 211 -12.50 -4.73 18.76
CA HIS A 211 -13.63 -3.81 18.92
C HIS A 211 -14.38 -3.99 20.25
N GLY A 212 -13.71 -3.65 21.35
CA GLY A 212 -14.32 -3.48 22.68
C GLY A 212 -15.47 -4.44 23.00
N LEU A 213 -16.66 -3.87 23.20
CA LEU A 213 -17.88 -4.61 23.54
C LEU A 213 -18.30 -5.63 22.46
N ALA A 214 -18.16 -5.29 21.18
CA ALA A 214 -18.52 -6.19 20.08
C ALA A 214 -17.60 -7.43 20.05
N GLY A 215 -16.30 -7.23 20.26
CA GLY A 215 -15.34 -8.32 20.43
C GLY A 215 -15.69 -9.20 21.63
N ALA A 216 -16.02 -8.60 22.77
CA ALA A 216 -16.40 -9.32 23.99
C ALA A 216 -17.69 -10.14 23.78
N ALA A 217 -18.72 -9.57 23.16
CA ALA A 217 -19.97 -10.26 22.85
C ALA A 217 -19.75 -11.46 21.91
N THR A 218 -18.85 -11.31 20.93
CA THR A 218 -18.49 -12.39 20.00
C THR A 218 -17.81 -13.55 20.72
N ILE A 219 -16.90 -13.25 21.65
CA ILE A 219 -16.24 -14.29 22.48
C ILE A 219 -17.27 -15.00 23.35
N GLY A 220 -18.15 -14.25 24.01
CA GLY A 220 -19.23 -14.81 24.83
C GLY A 220 -20.19 -15.71 24.05
N ALA A 221 -20.60 -15.27 22.86
CA ALA A 221 -21.40 -16.09 21.94
C ALA A 221 -20.66 -17.36 21.52
N ALA A 222 -19.38 -17.26 21.15
CA ALA A 222 -18.56 -18.41 20.75
C ALA A 222 -18.36 -19.44 21.86
N LEU A 223 -18.15 -19.00 23.11
CA LEU A 223 -17.96 -19.88 24.26
C LEU A 223 -19.25 -20.62 24.67
N THR A 224 -20.41 -20.02 24.42
CA THR A 224 -21.73 -20.59 24.75
C THR A 224 -22.39 -21.32 23.58
N GLY A 225 -21.74 -21.32 22.40
CA GLY A 225 -22.26 -21.98 21.20
C GLY A 225 -22.24 -23.51 21.28
N PRO A 226 -22.87 -24.20 20.31
CA PRO A 226 -22.99 -25.67 20.30
C PRO A 226 -21.64 -26.40 20.37
N ASP A 227 -20.57 -25.78 19.84
CA ASP A 227 -19.19 -26.30 19.85
C ASP A 227 -18.32 -25.67 20.96
N GLY A 228 -18.91 -25.00 21.95
CA GLY A 228 -18.27 -24.18 23.00
C GLY A 228 -17.26 -24.88 23.92
N ARG A 229 -16.94 -26.16 23.65
CA ARG A 229 -15.89 -26.94 24.33
C ARG A 229 -14.59 -27.07 23.52
N ARG A 230 -14.52 -26.58 22.28
CA ARG A 230 -13.26 -26.49 21.51
C ARG A 230 -12.50 -25.22 21.90
N ALA A 231 -11.17 -25.31 21.93
CA ALA A 231 -10.31 -24.19 22.30
C ALA A 231 -10.48 -23.01 21.31
N LEU A 232 -11.23 -22.00 21.72
CA LEU A 232 -11.37 -20.74 20.99
C LEU A 232 -10.04 -19.99 21.06
N THR A 233 -9.48 -19.60 19.91
CA THR A 233 -8.30 -18.73 19.92
C THR A 233 -8.69 -17.28 19.68
N VAL A 234 -8.30 -16.40 20.60
CA VAL A 234 -8.59 -14.97 20.57
C VAL A 234 -7.30 -14.22 20.26
N TYR A 235 -7.29 -13.44 19.18
CA TYR A 235 -6.13 -12.68 18.70
C TYR A 235 -6.34 -11.20 18.98
N SER A 236 -5.46 -10.58 19.78
CA SER A 236 -5.50 -9.13 20.01
C SER A 236 -4.26 -8.47 19.42
N ALA A 237 -4.42 -7.30 18.81
CA ALA A 237 -3.28 -6.50 18.37
C ALA A 237 -2.67 -5.73 19.55
N THR A 238 -1.35 -5.70 19.64
CA THR A 238 -0.59 -4.81 20.53
C THR A 238 0.34 -3.93 19.72
N PHE A 239 0.58 -2.71 20.20
CA PHE A 239 1.40 -1.72 19.51
C PHE A 239 2.52 -1.24 20.43
N PRO A 240 3.65 -1.96 20.51
CA PRO A 240 4.76 -1.58 21.36
C PRO A 240 5.22 -0.13 21.11
N GLY A 241 5.30 0.65 22.18
CA GLY A 241 5.73 2.05 22.13
C GLY A 241 4.67 3.06 21.68
N LEU A 242 3.41 2.65 21.50
CA LEU A 242 2.29 3.56 21.23
C LEU A 242 1.26 3.55 22.38
N THR A 243 0.52 4.64 22.51
CA THR A 243 -0.54 4.76 23.51
C THR A 243 -1.77 3.97 23.06
N THR A 244 -2.10 2.88 23.74
CA THR A 244 -3.34 2.12 23.49
C THR A 244 -3.80 1.39 24.75
N ALA A 245 -5.12 1.33 24.94
CA ALA A 245 -5.76 0.54 25.98
C ALA A 245 -5.94 -0.95 25.59
N ALA A 246 -5.50 -1.37 24.39
CA ALA A 246 -5.76 -2.72 23.87
C ALA A 246 -5.25 -3.83 24.80
N ALA A 247 -4.03 -3.69 25.32
CA ALA A 247 -3.42 -4.70 26.19
C ALA A 247 -4.17 -4.81 27.53
N ASP A 248 -4.45 -3.67 28.17
CA ASP A 248 -5.18 -3.61 29.44
C ASP A 248 -6.61 -4.12 29.29
N TYR A 249 -7.29 -3.73 28.20
CA TYR A 249 -8.64 -4.19 27.88
C TYR A 249 -8.67 -5.70 27.63
N ALA A 250 -7.73 -6.22 26.85
CA ALA A 250 -7.61 -7.66 26.62
C ALA A 250 -7.32 -8.41 27.92
N ALA A 251 -6.41 -7.93 28.77
CA ALA A 251 -6.15 -8.55 30.06
C ALA A 251 -7.39 -8.56 30.97
N ALA A 252 -8.12 -7.46 31.06
CA ALA A 252 -9.31 -7.34 31.91
C ALA A 252 -10.50 -8.19 31.43
N VAL A 253 -10.71 -8.30 30.12
CA VAL A 253 -11.82 -9.10 29.56
C VAL A 253 -11.45 -10.57 29.43
N LEU A 254 -10.24 -10.88 28.94
CA LEU A 254 -9.83 -12.25 28.64
C LEU A 254 -9.21 -12.98 29.84
N GLY A 255 -8.62 -12.27 30.80
CA GLY A 255 -8.05 -12.87 32.01
C GLY A 255 -9.05 -13.74 32.77
N PRO A 256 -10.25 -13.23 33.11
CA PRO A 256 -11.30 -14.02 33.73
C PRO A 256 -11.87 -15.15 32.85
N VAL A 257 -11.70 -15.04 31.52
CA VAL A 257 -12.23 -15.97 30.50
C VAL A 257 -11.22 -17.07 30.15
N ALA A 258 -9.93 -16.88 30.43
CA ALA A 258 -8.89 -17.87 30.14
C ALA A 258 -9.13 -19.20 30.90
N THR A 259 -9.82 -19.15 32.03
CA THR A 259 -10.23 -20.33 32.81
C THR A 259 -11.40 -21.10 32.18
N THR A 260 -12.09 -20.54 31.18
CA THR A 260 -13.28 -21.12 30.54
C THR A 260 -13.04 -21.73 29.16
N GLY A 261 -11.78 -21.78 28.68
CA GLY A 261 -11.39 -22.49 27.45
C GLY A 261 -10.93 -21.61 26.29
N ALA A 262 -10.90 -20.28 26.45
CA ALA A 262 -10.32 -19.38 25.45
C ALA A 262 -8.78 -19.30 25.59
N ARG A 263 -8.07 -19.40 24.48
CA ARG A 263 -6.62 -19.16 24.39
C ARG A 263 -6.38 -17.78 23.81
N HIS A 264 -5.78 -16.89 24.59
CA HIS A 264 -5.44 -15.54 24.15
C HIS A 264 -4.05 -15.51 23.52
N ARG A 265 -3.92 -14.88 22.34
CA ARG A 265 -2.66 -14.59 21.66
C ARG A 265 -2.57 -13.09 21.36
N ALA A 266 -1.68 -12.40 22.06
CA ALA A 266 -1.34 -11.03 21.75
C ALA A 266 -0.33 -10.98 20.59
N GLN A 267 -0.68 -10.29 19.51
CA GLN A 267 0.15 -10.14 18.32
C GLN A 267 0.78 -8.73 18.31
N PRO A 268 2.12 -8.63 18.43
CA PRO A 268 2.80 -7.34 18.36
C PRO A 268 2.87 -6.84 16.92
N TYR A 269 2.46 -5.59 16.71
CA TYR A 269 2.58 -4.88 15.45
C TYR A 269 3.49 -3.66 15.62
N PHE A 270 4.69 -3.75 15.02
CA PHE A 270 5.62 -2.64 14.95
C PHE A 270 5.26 -1.76 13.75
N VAL A 271 4.89 -0.51 14.02
CA VAL A 271 4.35 0.39 13.00
C VAL A 271 5.34 0.70 11.87
N ASP A 272 6.64 0.72 12.17
CA ASP A 272 7.72 0.87 11.20
C ASP A 272 7.95 -0.36 10.31
N GLU A 273 7.30 -1.48 10.62
CA GLU A 273 7.47 -2.76 9.91
C GLU A 273 6.19 -3.22 9.19
N LEU A 274 5.15 -2.38 9.12
CA LEU A 274 3.89 -2.76 8.49
C LEU A 274 4.07 -3.06 6.99
N ASP A 275 3.60 -4.23 6.55
CA ASP A 275 3.68 -4.68 5.16
C ASP A 275 2.47 -4.17 4.34
N LEU A 276 2.35 -2.85 4.23
CA LEU A 276 1.26 -2.22 3.47
C LEU A 276 1.32 -2.55 1.98
N ASP A 277 2.51 -2.70 1.40
CA ASP A 277 2.64 -3.04 -0.03
C ASP A 277 2.16 -4.46 -0.31
N GLY A 278 2.49 -5.42 0.57
CA GLY A 278 1.98 -6.79 0.48
C GLY A 278 0.45 -6.83 0.59
N MET A 279 -0.11 -6.11 1.56
CA MET A 279 -1.56 -5.99 1.70
C MET A 279 -2.21 -5.39 0.45
N LEU A 280 -1.68 -4.27 -0.07
CA LEU A 280 -2.24 -3.60 -1.24
C LEU A 280 -2.11 -4.44 -2.52
N ALA A 281 -1.02 -5.20 -2.67
CA ALA A 281 -0.83 -6.14 -3.76
C ALA A 281 -1.82 -7.31 -3.69
N ASP A 282 -2.12 -7.81 -2.49
CA ASP A 282 -3.13 -8.85 -2.32
C ASP A 282 -4.53 -8.30 -2.59
N LEU A 283 -4.89 -7.17 -1.97
CA LEU A 283 -6.24 -6.62 -2.03
C LEU A 283 -6.60 -5.96 -3.38
N GLY A 284 -5.59 -5.51 -4.14
CA GLY A 284 -5.71 -4.87 -5.44
C GLY A 284 -6.14 -3.40 -5.40
N GLU A 285 -6.90 -2.97 -4.39
CA GLU A 285 -7.34 -1.59 -4.24
C GLU A 285 -7.11 -1.10 -2.79
N PRO A 286 -6.90 0.21 -2.57
CA PRO A 286 -6.77 0.80 -1.24
C PRO A 286 -7.91 0.44 -0.26
N VAL A 287 -7.58 0.48 1.04
CA VAL A 287 -8.51 0.30 2.17
C VAL A 287 -8.34 1.44 3.18
N PRO A 288 -9.40 1.85 3.89
CA PRO A 288 -9.47 3.17 4.52
C PRO A 288 -8.76 3.30 5.87
N ASP A 289 -8.47 2.19 6.55
CA ASP A 289 -8.10 2.19 7.96
C ASP A 289 -7.03 1.14 8.32
N LEU A 290 -6.46 1.32 9.51
CA LEU A 290 -5.50 0.38 10.10
C LEU A 290 -6.17 -0.95 10.46
N ASP A 291 -7.47 -0.94 10.73
CA ASP A 291 -8.19 -2.13 11.15
C ASP A 291 -8.25 -3.19 10.04
N SER A 292 -8.49 -2.76 8.80
CA SER A 292 -8.43 -3.58 7.59
C SER A 292 -7.03 -4.21 7.39
N TYR A 293 -5.97 -3.47 7.75
CA TYR A 293 -4.61 -4.02 7.76
C TYR A 293 -4.45 -5.10 8.83
N LEU A 294 -4.96 -4.87 10.05
CA LEU A 294 -4.89 -5.86 11.12
C LEU A 294 -5.67 -7.12 10.79
N THR A 295 -6.84 -7.02 10.15
CA THR A 295 -7.59 -8.17 9.66
C THR A 295 -6.76 -8.97 8.65
N TRP A 296 -6.14 -8.28 7.67
CA TRP A 296 -5.27 -8.94 6.69
C TRP A 296 -4.04 -9.58 7.34
N ALA A 297 -3.37 -8.89 8.25
CA ALA A 297 -2.17 -9.38 8.90
C ALA A 297 -2.46 -10.56 9.84
N THR A 298 -3.56 -10.50 10.61
CA THR A 298 -4.00 -11.62 11.45
C THR A 298 -4.32 -12.82 10.57
N ALA A 299 -5.16 -12.69 9.54
CA ALA A 299 -5.50 -13.79 8.64
C ALA A 299 -4.27 -14.41 7.96
N ARG A 300 -3.31 -13.58 7.51
CA ARG A 300 -2.04 -14.06 6.95
C ARG A 300 -1.23 -14.85 7.98
N SER A 301 -1.15 -14.35 9.22
CA SER A 301 -0.35 -14.99 10.29
C SER A 301 -0.97 -16.28 10.83
N THR A 302 -2.29 -16.44 10.68
CA THR A 302 -3.05 -17.60 11.19
C THR A 302 -3.45 -18.57 10.09
N ALA A 303 -2.96 -18.38 8.87
CA ALA A 303 -3.19 -19.26 7.74
C ALA A 303 -2.77 -20.70 8.08
N GLY A 304 -3.69 -21.65 7.87
CA GLY A 304 -3.49 -23.05 8.24
C GLY A 304 -3.70 -23.38 9.72
N GLU A 305 -3.84 -22.38 10.61
CA GLU A 305 -4.19 -22.57 12.02
C GLU A 305 -5.69 -22.42 12.27
N VAL A 306 -6.32 -21.45 11.62
CA VAL A 306 -7.77 -21.19 11.67
C VAL A 306 -8.39 -21.38 10.30
N ASP A 307 -9.58 -21.97 10.27
CA ASP A 307 -10.37 -22.11 9.05
C ASP A 307 -11.28 -20.88 8.88
N THR A 308 -11.78 -20.34 10.01
CA THR A 308 -12.63 -19.15 10.03
C THR A 308 -12.12 -18.14 11.07
N LEU A 309 -11.93 -16.89 10.64
CA LEU A 309 -11.62 -15.75 11.49
C LEU A 309 -12.84 -14.84 11.59
N ILE A 310 -13.37 -14.67 12.80
CA ILE A 310 -14.47 -13.75 13.07
C ILE A 310 -13.89 -12.40 13.47
N ASP A 311 -14.38 -11.36 12.80
CA ASP A 311 -13.96 -10.00 12.98
C ASP A 311 -15.18 -9.09 13.12
N THR A 312 -15.22 -8.27 14.15
CA THR A 312 -16.37 -7.38 14.41
C THR A 312 -16.23 -5.99 13.81
N SER A 313 -15.25 -5.78 12.93
CA SER A 313 -15.12 -4.53 12.18
C SER A 313 -16.40 -4.27 11.38
N GLY A 314 -17.02 -3.11 11.60
CA GLY A 314 -18.31 -2.76 11.01
C GLY A 314 -18.23 -1.73 9.89
N GLY A 315 -19.30 -1.66 9.07
CA GLY A 315 -19.67 -0.43 8.35
C GLY A 315 -19.02 -0.13 6.99
N GLY A 316 -18.16 -1.00 6.45
CA GLY A 316 -17.48 -0.79 5.16
C GLY A 316 -17.93 -1.73 4.03
N ALA A 317 -18.19 -1.20 2.84
CA ALA A 317 -18.46 -2.02 1.64
C ALA A 317 -17.23 -2.83 1.20
N HIS A 318 -16.02 -2.34 1.49
CA HIS A 318 -14.75 -2.98 1.15
C HIS A 318 -14.50 -4.30 1.88
N LEU A 319 -15.18 -4.53 3.02
CA LEU A 319 -14.99 -5.72 3.83
C LEU A 319 -15.32 -7.01 3.06
N ALA A 320 -16.28 -6.99 2.12
CA ALA A 320 -16.56 -8.14 1.26
C ALA A 320 -15.36 -8.50 0.36
N ARG A 321 -14.67 -7.48 -0.18
CA ARG A 321 -13.43 -7.67 -0.94
C ARG A 321 -12.30 -8.16 -0.05
N VAL A 322 -12.17 -7.60 1.17
CA VAL A 322 -11.16 -8.07 2.13
C VAL A 322 -11.37 -9.55 2.44
N ALA A 323 -12.60 -9.99 2.77
CA ALA A 323 -12.91 -11.40 3.02
C ALA A 323 -12.57 -12.30 1.83
N ASP A 324 -13.02 -11.96 0.62
CA ASP A 324 -12.72 -12.71 -0.62
C ASP A 324 -11.21 -12.87 -0.85
N ARG A 325 -10.45 -11.80 -0.63
CA ARG A 325 -8.99 -11.80 -0.82
C ARG A 325 -8.29 -12.65 0.23
N LEU A 326 -8.70 -12.60 1.48
CA LEU A 326 -8.09 -13.40 2.53
C LEU A 326 -8.39 -14.89 2.36
N GLU A 327 -9.61 -15.24 1.96
CA GLU A 327 -9.94 -16.64 1.67
C GLU A 327 -9.16 -17.16 0.45
N SER A 328 -9.09 -16.39 -0.64
CA SER A 328 -8.37 -16.81 -1.84
C SER A 328 -6.84 -16.83 -1.71
N ARG A 329 -6.24 -16.02 -0.83
CA ARG A 329 -4.77 -15.95 -0.67
C ARG A 329 -4.24 -16.84 0.45
N TYR A 330 -5.01 -16.98 1.52
CA TYR A 330 -4.55 -17.61 2.76
C TYR A 330 -5.40 -18.80 3.20
N GLY A 331 -6.51 -19.09 2.51
CA GLY A 331 -7.43 -20.16 2.89
C GLY A 331 -8.17 -19.89 4.21
N VAL A 332 -8.22 -18.62 4.65
CA VAL A 332 -8.90 -18.20 5.88
C VAL A 332 -10.18 -17.48 5.53
N THR A 333 -11.33 -18.09 5.84
CA THR A 333 -12.63 -17.42 5.67
C THR A 333 -12.79 -16.36 6.75
N VAL A 334 -12.89 -15.09 6.35
CA VAL A 334 -13.12 -13.98 7.29
C VAL A 334 -14.58 -13.58 7.30
N ARG A 335 -15.18 -13.52 8.49
CA ARG A 335 -16.61 -13.18 8.66
C ARG A 335 -16.75 -11.89 9.45
N PHE A 336 -17.58 -10.98 8.93
CA PHE A 336 -17.91 -9.69 9.54
C PHE A 336 -19.39 -9.66 9.99
N PRO A 337 -19.80 -10.39 11.04
CA PRO A 337 -21.21 -10.55 11.41
C PRO A 337 -21.94 -9.22 11.57
N LEU A 338 -21.31 -8.26 12.26
CA LEU A 338 -21.95 -6.99 12.60
C LEU A 338 -22.04 -6.00 11.42
N ARG A 339 -21.40 -6.29 10.29
CA ARG A 339 -21.48 -5.45 9.07
C ARG A 339 -22.91 -5.29 8.57
N SER A 340 -23.73 -6.31 8.76
CA SER A 340 -25.13 -6.35 8.29
C SER A 340 -26.13 -5.69 9.24
N LEU A 341 -25.65 -5.20 10.39
CA LEU A 341 -26.43 -4.50 11.41
C LEU A 341 -26.11 -3.00 11.34
N PRO A 342 -27.00 -2.13 11.84
CA PRO A 342 -26.71 -0.71 11.96
C PRO A 342 -25.42 -0.50 12.79
N SER A 343 -24.40 0.13 12.19
CA SER A 343 -23.05 0.20 12.76
C SER A 343 -22.96 0.98 14.07
N THR A 344 -23.95 1.82 14.38
CA THR A 344 -23.99 2.68 15.57
C THR A 344 -25.43 2.89 16.02
N GLY A 345 -25.84 2.22 17.10
CA GLY A 345 -27.16 2.41 17.69
C GLY A 345 -27.20 2.05 19.17
N PRO A 346 -28.01 2.73 20.00
CA PRO A 346 -28.21 2.37 21.41
C PRO A 346 -28.75 0.93 21.56
N VAL A 347 -29.61 0.52 20.62
CA VAL A 347 -30.21 -0.82 20.57
C VAL A 347 -29.16 -1.90 20.37
N LEU A 348 -28.31 -1.79 19.33
CA LEU A 348 -27.23 -2.75 19.10
C LEU A 348 -26.28 -2.80 20.30
N ARG A 349 -25.95 -1.65 20.91
CA ARG A 349 -25.09 -1.62 22.10
C ARG A 349 -25.73 -2.37 23.27
N ALA A 350 -27.03 -2.18 23.51
CA ALA A 350 -27.76 -2.87 24.55
C ALA A 350 -27.82 -4.39 24.29
N GLU A 351 -28.05 -4.81 23.05
CA GLU A 351 -28.03 -6.23 22.68
C GLU A 351 -26.65 -6.85 22.92
N LEU A 352 -25.57 -6.20 22.49
CA LEU A 352 -24.20 -6.68 22.72
C LEU A 352 -23.86 -6.75 24.21
N ALA A 353 -24.28 -5.75 25.00
CA ALA A 353 -24.10 -5.75 26.46
C ALA A 353 -24.86 -6.91 27.13
N ALA A 354 -26.11 -7.16 26.73
CA ALA A 354 -26.90 -8.27 27.24
C ALA A 354 -26.25 -9.63 26.91
N ILE A 355 -25.68 -9.79 25.71
CA ILE A 355 -24.91 -10.99 25.36
C ILE A 355 -23.72 -11.14 26.29
N VAL A 356 -22.94 -10.07 26.49
CA VAL A 356 -21.75 -10.09 27.37
C VAL A 356 -22.11 -10.44 28.81
N GLU A 357 -23.13 -9.80 29.38
CA GLU A 357 -23.59 -10.03 30.75
C GLU A 357 -24.14 -11.43 30.97
N GLY A 358 -24.78 -12.02 29.95
CA GLY A 358 -25.31 -13.37 30.01
C GLY A 358 -24.30 -14.49 29.73
N THR A 359 -23.10 -14.18 29.23
CA THR A 359 -22.15 -15.21 28.75
C THR A 359 -20.74 -15.11 29.35
N LEU A 360 -20.26 -13.93 29.73
CA LEU A 360 -18.93 -13.74 30.29
C LEU A 360 -18.95 -13.66 31.82
N PRO A 361 -17.83 -13.96 32.52
CA PRO A 361 -17.72 -13.75 33.95
C PRO A 361 -18.04 -12.31 34.36
N THR A 362 -18.70 -12.12 35.50
CA THR A 362 -19.22 -10.81 35.96
C THR A 362 -18.19 -9.68 35.93
N ALA A 363 -16.93 -9.97 36.31
CA ALA A 363 -15.85 -8.98 36.27
C ALA A 363 -15.53 -8.52 34.84
N ALA A 364 -15.39 -9.47 33.91
CA ALA A 364 -15.14 -9.19 32.49
C ALA A 364 -16.32 -8.47 31.86
N ALA A 365 -17.55 -8.89 32.16
CA ALA A 365 -18.77 -8.28 31.64
C ALA A 365 -18.92 -6.81 32.07
N ARG A 366 -18.77 -6.53 33.38
CA ARG A 366 -18.80 -5.15 33.90
C ARG A 366 -17.75 -4.27 33.25
N PHE A 367 -16.51 -4.78 33.10
CA PHE A 367 -15.43 -4.02 32.49
C PHE A 367 -15.70 -3.74 31.00
N ALA A 368 -16.18 -4.74 30.24
CA ALA A 368 -16.48 -4.59 28.83
C ALA A 368 -17.62 -3.59 28.57
N THR A 369 -18.70 -3.66 29.35
CA THR A 369 -19.84 -2.73 29.26
C THR A 369 -19.45 -1.30 29.66
N ALA A 370 -18.69 -1.12 30.74
CA ALA A 370 -18.23 0.20 31.18
C ALA A 370 -17.32 0.90 30.14
N ASN A 371 -16.60 0.10 29.34
CA ASN A 371 -15.65 0.60 28.35
C ASN A 371 -16.16 0.46 26.90
N ALA A 372 -17.46 0.32 26.68
CA ALA A 372 -18.04 0.03 25.37
C ALA A 372 -17.72 1.04 24.25
N GLY A 373 -17.36 2.28 24.60
CA GLY A 373 -17.00 3.34 23.65
C GLY A 373 -15.50 3.53 23.40
N HIS A 374 -14.63 2.77 24.07
CA HIS A 374 -13.18 2.96 23.95
C HIS A 374 -12.63 2.29 22.68
N SER A 375 -11.87 3.05 21.89
CA SER A 375 -11.06 2.50 20.79
C SER A 375 -9.89 1.70 21.35
N LEU A 376 -9.69 0.48 20.85
CA LEU A 376 -8.50 -0.32 21.15
C LEU A 376 -7.35 -0.02 20.17
N LEU A 377 -7.60 0.72 19.10
CA LEU A 377 -6.55 1.17 18.19
C LEU A 377 -5.83 2.40 18.75
N PRO A 378 -4.50 2.52 18.54
CA PRO A 378 -3.76 3.72 18.90
C PRO A 378 -4.27 4.93 18.11
N PRO A 379 -4.11 6.16 18.62
CA PRO A 379 -4.45 7.35 17.87
C PRO A 379 -3.70 7.39 16.53
N MET A 380 -4.43 7.57 15.42
CA MET A 380 -3.83 7.56 14.08
C MET A 380 -2.70 8.58 13.92
N ARG A 381 -2.77 9.71 14.64
CA ARG A 381 -1.68 10.71 14.66
C ARG A 381 -0.36 10.11 15.17
N GLU A 382 -0.40 9.30 16.24
CA GLU A 382 0.79 8.66 16.79
C GLU A 382 1.36 7.64 15.81
N VAL A 383 0.49 6.84 15.17
CA VAL A 383 0.88 5.91 14.10
C VAL A 383 1.62 6.64 12.97
N LEU A 384 1.06 7.75 12.49
CA LEU A 384 1.68 8.56 11.43
C LEU A 384 2.99 9.22 11.85
N LEU A 385 3.13 9.63 13.11
CA LEU A 385 4.39 10.16 13.65
C LEU A 385 5.47 9.08 13.73
N ARG A 386 5.11 7.83 14.04
CA ARG A 386 6.03 6.70 13.99
C ARG A 386 6.47 6.37 12.56
N LEU A 387 5.59 6.61 11.57
CA LEU A 387 5.85 6.49 10.13
C LEU A 387 6.46 7.73 9.46
N ARG A 388 6.88 8.77 10.22
CA ARG A 388 7.25 10.09 9.66
C ARG A 388 8.24 10.06 8.48
N ALA A 389 9.19 9.12 8.49
CA ALA A 389 10.18 8.99 7.43
C ALA A 389 9.56 8.45 6.14
N ASP A 390 8.83 7.34 6.24
CA ASP A 390 8.14 6.72 5.11
C ASP A 390 7.02 7.61 4.57
N LEU A 391 6.31 8.30 5.47
CA LEU A 391 5.27 9.26 5.13
C LEU A 391 5.86 10.43 4.33
N ALA A 392 6.98 11.01 4.78
CA ALA A 392 7.68 12.05 4.04
C ALA A 392 8.16 11.52 2.66
N ALA A 393 8.75 10.33 2.61
CA ALA A 393 9.22 9.72 1.36
C ALA A 393 8.09 9.46 0.36
N ALA A 394 6.88 9.18 0.84
CA ALA A 394 5.71 8.98 0.02
C ALA A 394 5.08 10.30 -0.45
N LEU A 395 5.01 11.30 0.43
CA LEU A 395 4.12 12.46 0.24
C LEU A 395 4.84 13.76 -0.17
N LEU A 396 6.17 13.82 -0.15
CA LEU A 396 6.91 14.99 -0.63
C LEU A 396 6.84 15.13 -2.16
N HIS A 397 6.88 13.99 -2.86
CA HIS A 397 6.81 13.89 -4.32
C HIS A 397 5.71 12.88 -4.68
N PRO A 398 4.43 13.22 -4.47
CA PRO A 398 3.34 12.33 -4.77
C PRO A 398 3.28 12.07 -6.27
N ARG A 399 2.85 10.86 -6.64
CA ARG A 399 2.72 10.47 -8.06
C ARG A 399 1.63 11.23 -8.79
N VAL A 400 0.66 11.78 -8.06
CA VAL A 400 -0.39 12.66 -8.59
C VAL A 400 -0.01 14.13 -8.29
N PRO A 401 0.47 14.92 -9.27
CA PRO A 401 0.95 16.28 -9.02
C PRO A 401 -0.10 17.21 -8.42
N ALA A 402 -1.37 17.06 -8.82
CA ALA A 402 -2.48 17.85 -8.29
C ALA A 402 -2.63 17.73 -6.75
N ALA A 403 -2.17 16.62 -6.16
CA ALA A 403 -2.24 16.33 -4.74
C ALA A 403 -1.07 16.91 -3.91
N GLN A 404 -0.04 17.49 -4.53
CA GLN A 404 1.22 17.86 -3.88
C GLN A 404 1.05 18.90 -2.76
N ARG A 405 0.33 19.99 -3.00
CA ARG A 405 0.11 21.06 -1.99
C ARG A 405 -0.65 20.56 -0.76
N ALA A 406 -1.66 19.73 -0.97
CA ALA A 406 -2.44 19.13 0.11
C ALA A 406 -1.58 18.18 0.95
N SER A 407 -0.73 17.39 0.29
CA SER A 407 0.23 16.49 0.94
C SER A 407 1.23 17.26 1.80
N TRP A 408 1.80 18.35 1.28
CA TRP A 408 2.71 19.20 2.03
C TRP A 408 2.05 19.87 3.23
N THR A 409 0.83 20.38 3.04
CA THR A 409 0.08 21.03 4.12
C THR A 409 -0.20 20.05 5.26
N ALA A 410 -0.62 18.82 4.93
CA ALA A 410 -0.91 17.79 5.91
C ALA A 410 0.35 17.32 6.66
N LEU A 411 1.47 17.11 5.96
CA LEU A 411 2.76 16.79 6.57
C LEU A 411 3.24 17.92 7.51
N ALA A 412 3.14 19.18 7.07
CA ALA A 412 3.54 20.33 7.89
C ALA A 412 2.67 20.46 9.14
N ALA A 413 1.36 20.18 9.04
CA ALA A 413 0.47 20.14 10.19
C ALA A 413 0.79 19.00 11.16
N LEU A 414 1.14 17.81 10.63
CA LEU A 414 1.49 16.65 11.44
C LEU A 414 2.75 16.91 12.28
N PHE A 415 3.84 17.30 11.61
CA PHE A 415 5.14 17.53 12.26
C PHE A 415 5.16 18.83 13.08
N GLY A 416 4.35 19.82 12.71
CA GLY A 416 4.20 21.08 13.42
C GLY A 416 3.26 21.03 14.63
N GLY A 417 2.61 19.90 14.91
CA GLY A 417 1.67 19.80 16.05
C GLY A 417 0.29 20.44 15.81
N ALA A 418 -0.01 20.88 14.58
CA ALA A 418 -1.29 21.52 14.27
C ALA A 418 -2.42 20.49 14.11
N GLN A 419 -3.67 20.95 14.23
CA GLN A 419 -4.87 20.14 13.95
C GLN A 419 -4.90 19.68 12.50
N LEU A 420 -5.23 18.41 12.28
CA LEU A 420 -5.39 17.80 10.96
C LEU A 420 -6.27 16.54 11.05
N ASP A 421 -6.86 16.14 9.92
CA ASP A 421 -7.51 14.83 9.80
C ASP A 421 -6.46 13.74 9.57
N ALA A 422 -6.06 13.07 10.64
CA ALA A 422 -5.06 12.00 10.61
C ALA A 422 -5.51 10.81 9.75
N ASN A 423 -6.81 10.52 9.68
CA ASN A 423 -7.30 9.41 8.87
C ASN A 423 -7.21 9.75 7.38
N ALA A 424 -7.55 10.98 6.98
CA ALA A 424 -7.35 11.43 5.59
C ALA A 424 -5.87 11.40 5.18
N LEU A 425 -4.95 11.76 6.09
CA LEU A 425 -3.51 11.68 5.83
C LEU A 425 -3.04 10.22 5.70
N PHE A 426 -3.53 9.32 6.54
CA PHE A 426 -3.27 7.88 6.40
C PHE A 426 -3.78 7.34 5.05
N ARG A 427 -5.02 7.66 4.65
CA ARG A 427 -5.56 7.24 3.36
C ARG A 427 -4.75 7.76 2.18
N ARG A 428 -4.27 9.01 2.25
CA ARG A 428 -3.36 9.58 1.25
C ARG A 428 -2.03 8.81 1.19
N TYR A 429 -1.48 8.43 2.34
CA TYR A 429 -0.29 7.58 2.41
C TYR A 429 -0.54 6.22 1.75
N VAL A 430 -1.66 5.55 2.08
CA VAL A 430 -2.05 4.27 1.48
C VAL A 430 -2.20 4.38 -0.05
N VAL A 431 -2.81 5.45 -0.57
CA VAL A 431 -2.91 5.69 -2.02
C VAL A 431 -1.53 5.81 -2.65
N GLU A 432 -0.60 6.57 -2.07
CA GLU A 432 0.75 6.69 -2.62
C GLU A 432 1.54 5.38 -2.56
N ARG A 433 1.27 4.51 -1.57
CA ARG A 433 1.81 3.14 -1.54
C ARG A 433 1.19 2.28 -2.65
N TRP A 434 -0.12 2.37 -2.86
CA TRP A 434 -0.79 1.64 -3.94
C TRP A 434 -0.31 2.09 -5.33
N LEU A 435 -0.13 3.39 -5.58
CA LEU A 435 0.42 3.87 -6.85
C LEU A 435 1.86 3.36 -7.11
N ARG A 436 2.62 2.96 -6.06
CA ARG A 436 3.92 2.28 -6.22
C ARG A 436 3.76 0.85 -6.71
N THR A 437 2.67 0.17 -6.38
CA THR A 437 2.44 -1.21 -6.85
C THR A 437 2.05 -1.25 -8.33
N LEU A 438 1.51 -0.15 -8.87
CA LEU A 438 1.13 -0.02 -10.28
C LEU A 438 2.30 0.33 -11.20
N ALA A 439 3.25 1.12 -10.70
CA ALA A 439 4.38 1.54 -11.51
C ALA A 439 5.37 0.38 -11.69
N PRO A 440 5.91 0.14 -12.91
CA PRO A 440 7.11 -0.67 -13.02
C PRO A 440 8.19 -0.04 -12.12
N PRO A 441 9.05 -0.84 -11.46
CA PRO A 441 10.17 -0.30 -10.71
C PRO A 441 10.90 0.68 -11.61
N PRO A 442 11.31 1.86 -11.11
CA PRO A 442 11.96 2.87 -11.94
C PRO A 442 13.04 2.17 -12.75
N ALA A 443 12.94 2.26 -14.08
CA ALA A 443 13.90 1.64 -14.97
C ALA A 443 15.28 2.02 -14.44
N ARG A 444 16.09 1.01 -14.09
CA ARG A 444 17.51 1.26 -13.83
C ARG A 444 17.97 2.04 -15.05
N ARG A 445 18.33 3.32 -14.90
CA ARG A 445 19.01 4.06 -15.96
C ARG A 445 20.25 3.22 -16.29
N GLN A 446 20.16 2.43 -17.35
CA GLN A 446 21.32 1.79 -17.94
C GLN A 446 22.11 2.95 -18.52
N ILE A 447 23.35 3.05 -18.05
CA ILE A 447 24.28 4.04 -18.53
C ILE A 447 24.61 3.63 -19.96
N PRO A 448 24.45 4.52 -20.96
CA PRO A 448 24.86 4.21 -22.32
C PRO A 448 26.34 3.80 -22.32
N ALA A 449 26.65 2.66 -22.94
CA ALA A 449 28.02 2.26 -23.22
C ALA A 449 28.65 3.30 -24.17
N GLY A 450 29.40 4.25 -23.61
CA GLY A 450 30.06 5.30 -24.39
C GLY A 450 30.64 6.51 -23.65
N ALA A 451 30.49 6.65 -22.33
CA ALA A 451 31.07 7.79 -21.59
C ALA A 451 32.21 7.36 -20.66
N ASN A 452 33.35 8.07 -20.71
CA ASN A 452 34.58 7.93 -19.90
C ASN A 452 34.40 8.17 -18.37
N ARG A 453 33.22 7.84 -17.80
CA ARG A 453 32.86 8.05 -16.40
C ARG A 453 32.68 6.70 -15.71
N VAL A 454 33.37 6.49 -14.60
CA VAL A 454 33.24 5.28 -13.79
C VAL A 454 32.47 5.64 -12.52
N PRO A 455 31.15 5.42 -12.47
CA PRO A 455 30.38 5.69 -11.27
C PRO A 455 30.68 4.62 -10.21
N ILE A 456 31.09 5.06 -9.02
CA ILE A 456 31.28 4.17 -7.88
C ILE A 456 30.05 4.24 -7.00
N ARG A 457 29.46 3.07 -6.74
CA ARG A 457 28.38 2.94 -5.78
C ARG A 457 28.97 2.76 -4.39
N THR A 458 28.62 3.67 -3.50
CA THR A 458 29.00 3.58 -2.10
C THR A 458 27.86 3.03 -1.26
N GLU A 459 28.23 2.46 -0.12
CA GLU A 459 27.34 2.41 1.04
C GLU A 459 26.87 3.82 1.44
N THR A 460 25.79 3.87 2.21
CA THR A 460 25.24 5.13 2.71
C THR A 460 26.26 5.81 3.63
N PHE A 461 26.50 7.10 3.43
CA PHE A 461 27.27 7.92 4.36
C PHE A 461 26.39 8.32 5.53
N THR A 462 26.94 8.28 6.74
CA THR A 462 26.29 8.75 7.98
C THR A 462 27.02 9.93 8.59
N ALA A 463 26.33 10.70 9.44
CA ALA A 463 26.95 11.79 10.18
C ALA A 463 28.10 11.25 11.04
N GLY A 464 29.27 11.88 10.97
CA GLY A 464 30.48 11.42 11.66
C GLY A 464 31.33 10.37 10.95
N ASP A 465 30.94 9.89 9.76
CA ASP A 465 31.82 9.04 8.94
C ASP A 465 33.13 9.78 8.62
N LYS A 466 34.24 9.05 8.56
CA LYS A 466 35.50 9.60 8.05
C LYS A 466 35.48 9.62 6.52
N LEU A 467 34.82 10.65 5.99
CA LEU A 467 34.56 10.82 4.55
C LEU A 467 35.81 10.63 3.68
N PRO A 468 36.97 11.27 3.95
CA PRO A 468 38.14 11.15 3.08
C PRO A 468 38.66 9.71 2.97
N GLU A 469 38.72 9.00 4.09
CA GLU A 469 39.22 7.63 4.17
C GLU A 469 38.28 6.66 3.44
N LYS A 470 36.96 6.81 3.65
CA LYS A 470 35.94 5.99 2.99
C LYS A 470 35.92 6.22 1.48
N VAL A 471 36.01 7.48 1.04
CA VAL A 471 36.13 7.83 -0.38
C VAL A 471 37.41 7.26 -0.98
N ALA A 472 38.55 7.41 -0.30
CA ALA A 472 39.83 6.89 -0.77
C ALA A 472 39.81 5.36 -0.94
N TRP A 473 39.19 4.65 0.00
CA TRP A 473 38.98 3.20 -0.10
C TRP A 473 38.18 2.82 -1.35
N TYR A 474 37.02 3.45 -1.58
CA TYR A 474 36.19 3.19 -2.76
C TYR A 474 36.93 3.46 -4.08
N VAL A 475 37.70 4.56 -4.15
CA VAL A 475 38.49 4.91 -5.33
C VAL A 475 39.61 3.90 -5.55
N ALA A 476 40.30 3.47 -4.49
CA ALA A 476 41.38 2.49 -4.58
C ALA A 476 40.88 1.14 -5.09
N GLU A 477 39.77 0.62 -4.55
CA GLU A 477 39.15 -0.62 -5.00
C GLU A 477 38.74 -0.54 -6.49
N CYS A 478 38.11 0.56 -6.89
CA CYS A 478 37.71 0.77 -8.28
C CYS A 478 38.91 0.80 -9.25
N LEU A 479 40.01 1.47 -8.87
CA LEU A 479 41.22 1.49 -9.69
C LEU A 479 41.94 0.14 -9.73
N ALA A 480 41.87 -0.64 -8.65
CA ALA A 480 42.37 -2.00 -8.63
C ALA A 480 41.62 -2.89 -9.64
N GLU A 481 40.29 -2.77 -9.71
CA GLU A 481 39.45 -3.49 -10.67
C GLU A 481 39.70 -3.08 -12.13
N LEU A 482 39.89 -1.79 -12.40
CA LEU A 482 40.16 -1.26 -13.75
C LEU A 482 41.57 -1.59 -14.26
N GLY A 483 42.50 -1.87 -13.34
CA GLY A 483 43.89 -2.25 -13.62
C GLY A 483 44.79 -1.10 -14.09
N ARG A 484 46.10 -1.36 -14.17
CA ARG A 484 47.14 -0.33 -14.41
C ARG A 484 47.01 0.45 -15.73
N LYS A 485 46.29 -0.10 -16.73
CA LYS A 485 46.09 0.55 -18.03
C LYS A 485 45.12 1.75 -17.96
N ALA A 486 44.33 1.85 -16.89
CA ALA A 486 43.28 2.84 -16.73
C ALA A 486 43.83 4.25 -16.51
N TYR A 487 44.74 4.42 -15.55
CA TYR A 487 45.35 5.72 -15.19
C TYR A 487 46.64 6.05 -15.97
N ARG A 488 47.13 5.15 -16.82
CA ARG A 488 48.27 5.42 -17.74
C ARG A 488 47.87 6.18 -19.02
N ARG A 489 46.56 6.33 -19.29
CA ARG A 489 46.02 6.98 -20.50
C ARG A 489 45.97 8.51 -20.43
N GLY A 490 46.29 9.10 -19.27
CA GLY A 490 46.23 10.55 -19.05
C GLY A 490 45.87 10.87 -17.60
N ARG A 491 45.76 12.17 -17.28
CA ARG A 491 45.34 12.61 -15.95
C ARG A 491 43.88 12.21 -15.68
N TRP A 492 43.60 11.79 -14.45
CA TRP A 492 42.26 11.39 -14.03
C TRP A 492 41.82 12.17 -12.78
N HIS A 493 40.50 12.26 -12.55
CA HIS A 493 39.93 13.12 -11.52
C HIS A 493 38.86 12.41 -10.68
N VAL A 494 38.72 12.84 -9.42
CA VAL A 494 37.66 12.40 -8.51
C VAL A 494 36.60 13.49 -8.41
N LEU A 495 35.35 13.15 -8.72
CA LEU A 495 34.19 14.02 -8.50
C LEU A 495 33.36 13.49 -7.34
N LEU A 496 33.38 14.23 -6.24
CA LEU A 496 32.62 13.94 -5.04
C LEU A 496 31.31 14.73 -5.05
N ALA A 497 30.17 14.06 -4.97
CA ALA A 497 28.90 14.77 -4.84
C ALA A 497 28.86 15.56 -3.51
N ALA A 498 28.34 16.80 -3.55
CA ALA A 498 28.18 17.65 -2.37
C ALA A 498 27.30 17.02 -1.27
N LYS A 499 26.38 16.13 -1.65
CA LYS A 499 25.42 15.50 -0.74
C LYS A 499 26.09 14.63 0.34
N PRO A 500 26.93 13.62 0.01
CA PRO A 500 27.75 12.90 0.99
C PRO A 500 28.52 13.81 1.96
N VAL A 501 29.17 14.87 1.44
CA VAL A 501 29.94 15.81 2.27
C VAL A 501 29.06 16.46 3.33
N ALA A 502 27.93 17.03 2.90
CA ALA A 502 26.99 17.67 3.81
C ALA A 502 26.32 16.68 4.78
N VAL A 503 26.07 15.42 4.38
CA VAL A 503 25.56 14.37 5.29
C VAL A 503 26.56 14.10 6.42
N VAL A 504 27.84 13.88 6.08
CA VAL A 504 28.89 13.59 7.06
C VAL A 504 29.09 14.73 8.05
N GLN A 505 29.01 15.97 7.55
CA GLN A 505 29.10 17.19 8.36
C GLN A 505 27.82 17.45 9.20
N GLY A 506 26.81 16.59 9.16
CA GLY A 506 25.55 16.79 9.89
C GLY A 506 24.69 17.92 9.32
N ARG A 507 24.96 18.36 8.09
CA ARG A 507 24.30 19.48 7.40
C ARG A 507 23.07 19.03 6.58
N THR A 508 22.42 17.98 7.05
CA THR A 508 21.15 17.48 6.52
C THR A 508 20.10 17.53 7.61
N ARG A 509 18.96 18.16 7.32
CA ARG A 509 17.84 18.24 8.25
C ARG A 509 16.64 17.47 7.68
N PRO A 510 16.24 16.36 8.30
CA PRO A 510 15.02 15.67 7.93
C PRO A 510 13.80 16.59 7.97
N VAL A 511 12.86 16.42 7.04
CA VAL A 511 11.70 17.31 6.95
C VAL A 511 10.83 17.32 8.21
N TRP A 512 10.81 16.22 8.96
CA TRP A 512 10.05 16.12 10.21
C TRP A 512 10.70 16.82 11.40
N GLU A 513 11.97 17.23 11.30
CA GLU A 513 12.65 18.05 12.31
C GLU A 513 12.52 19.55 12.04
N ILE A 514 12.04 19.91 10.84
CA ILE A 514 11.84 21.29 10.42
C ILE A 514 10.38 21.67 10.64
N ARG A 515 10.12 22.77 11.36
CA ARG A 515 8.78 23.30 11.61
C ARG A 515 8.52 24.55 10.77
N PRO A 516 7.78 24.47 9.65
CA PRO A 516 7.55 25.63 8.80
C PRO A 516 6.69 26.69 9.48
N GLY A 517 7.23 27.90 9.64
CA GLY A 517 6.54 29.07 10.16
C GLY A 517 5.65 29.77 9.11
N PRO A 518 4.86 30.79 9.51
CA PRO A 518 3.94 31.50 8.61
C PRO A 518 4.64 32.11 7.38
N VAL A 519 5.82 32.70 7.58
CA VAL A 519 6.61 33.30 6.51
C VAL A 519 7.05 32.24 5.49
N ALA A 520 7.59 31.10 5.93
CA ALA A 520 7.97 30.00 5.04
C ALA A 520 6.77 29.44 4.25
N ARG A 521 5.60 29.34 4.91
CA ARG A 521 4.35 28.93 4.25
C ARG A 521 3.85 29.95 3.22
N LEU A 522 4.14 31.22 3.40
CA LEU A 522 3.83 32.26 2.40
C LEU A 522 4.83 32.19 1.24
N LEU A 523 6.13 32.16 1.55
CA LEU A 523 7.19 32.21 0.56
C LEU A 523 7.10 31.07 -0.46
N HIS A 524 6.89 29.82 -0.04
CA HIS A 524 6.82 28.71 -1.01
C HIS A 524 5.59 28.78 -1.95
N ARG A 525 4.54 29.54 -1.58
CA ARG A 525 3.36 29.74 -2.45
C ARG A 525 3.65 30.69 -3.60
N PHE A 526 4.55 31.65 -3.40
CA PHE A 526 4.88 32.70 -4.36
C PHE A 526 6.26 32.51 -5.01
N ALA A 527 7.08 31.59 -4.49
CA ALA A 527 8.37 31.28 -5.07
C ALA A 527 8.22 30.66 -6.47
N ARG A 528 8.91 31.24 -7.46
CA ARG A 528 9.06 30.64 -8.78
C ARG A 528 9.96 29.38 -8.69
N PRO A 529 9.78 28.37 -9.56
CA PRO A 529 10.55 27.11 -9.54
C PRO A 529 12.08 27.29 -9.55
N VAL A 530 12.57 28.44 -10.02
CA VAL A 530 13.99 28.75 -10.18
C VAL A 530 14.70 29.08 -8.86
N ALA A 531 13.97 29.39 -7.78
CA ALA A 531 14.56 29.81 -6.50
C ALA A 531 14.87 28.67 -5.51
N GLY A 532 14.57 27.41 -5.85
CA GLY A 532 14.79 26.26 -4.97
C GLY A 532 13.95 26.26 -3.68
N LEU A 533 12.92 27.12 -3.58
CA LEU A 533 11.99 27.23 -2.44
C LEU A 533 10.65 26.55 -2.74
N ASP A 534 10.74 25.40 -3.38
CA ASP A 534 9.59 24.62 -3.87
C ASP A 534 8.69 24.08 -2.75
N SER A 535 9.24 23.81 -1.57
CA SER A 535 8.51 23.27 -0.42
C SER A 535 8.52 24.21 0.81
N PRO A 536 7.54 24.11 1.72
CA PRO A 536 7.53 24.91 2.94
C PRO A 536 8.70 24.61 3.88
N TRP A 537 9.28 23.40 3.85
CA TRP A 537 10.47 23.06 4.62
C TRP A 537 11.73 23.70 4.06
N THR A 538 11.88 23.71 2.73
CA THR A 538 13.00 24.39 2.07
C THR A 538 12.96 25.89 2.36
N ALA A 539 11.76 26.49 2.25
CA ALA A 539 11.53 27.89 2.60
C ALA A 539 11.87 28.18 4.07
N GLN A 540 11.54 27.29 4.99
CA GLN A 540 11.86 27.48 6.41
C GLN A 540 13.38 27.48 6.65
N VAL A 541 14.09 26.49 6.12
CA VAL A 541 15.55 26.43 6.27
C VAL A 541 16.21 27.64 5.61
N ALA A 542 15.72 28.08 4.46
CA ALA A 542 16.22 29.29 3.81
C ALA A 542 16.01 30.55 4.67
N VAL A 543 14.83 30.72 5.28
CA VAL A 543 14.53 31.84 6.18
C VAL A 543 15.50 31.84 7.38
N GLU A 544 15.79 30.67 7.94
CA GLU A 544 16.73 30.52 9.07
C GLU A 544 18.18 30.85 8.67
N GLN A 545 18.58 30.56 7.42
CA GLN A 545 19.95 30.79 6.94
C GLN A 545 20.23 32.25 6.53
N VAL A 546 19.31 32.87 5.78
CA VAL A 546 19.57 34.19 5.17
C VAL A 546 18.60 35.29 5.63
N GLY A 547 17.61 34.95 6.45
CA GLY A 547 16.54 35.86 6.86
C GLY A 547 15.39 35.95 5.85
N PRO A 548 14.19 36.40 6.28
CA PRO A 548 12.96 36.32 5.48
C PRO A 548 12.97 37.18 4.22
N LEU A 549 13.54 38.40 4.30
CA LEU A 549 13.63 39.32 3.17
C LEU A 549 14.56 38.77 2.08
N ARG A 550 15.77 38.31 2.45
CA ARG A 550 16.73 37.75 1.48
C ARG A 550 16.25 36.43 0.90
N ALA A 551 15.53 35.62 1.68
CA ALA A 551 14.91 34.40 1.19
C ALA A 551 13.85 34.70 0.10
N ALA A 552 13.03 35.75 0.28
CA ALA A 552 12.02 36.17 -0.69
C ALA A 552 12.61 36.61 -2.05
N PHE A 553 13.77 37.25 -2.05
CA PHE A 553 14.46 37.69 -3.29
C PHE A 553 15.30 36.60 -3.97
N GLY A 554 15.12 35.31 -3.63
CA GLY A 554 15.78 34.19 -4.30
C GLY A 554 17.25 33.96 -3.91
N SER A 555 17.71 34.60 -2.82
CA SER A 555 19.09 34.43 -2.33
C SER A 555 19.36 33.01 -1.80
N ALA A 556 18.32 32.25 -1.45
CA ALA A 556 18.44 30.90 -0.90
C ALA A 556 19.15 29.90 -1.84
N ALA A 557 18.83 29.95 -3.15
CA ALA A 557 19.52 29.14 -4.17
C ALA A 557 21.00 29.53 -4.30
N ARG A 558 21.33 30.82 -4.14
CA ARG A 558 22.73 31.31 -4.11
C ARG A 558 23.49 30.83 -2.86
N HIS A 559 22.79 30.58 -1.77
CA HIS A 559 23.36 30.06 -0.51
C HIS A 559 23.26 28.53 -0.43
N GLY A 560 22.97 27.83 -1.54
CA GLY A 560 23.07 26.38 -1.64
C GLY A 560 22.05 25.57 -0.81
N VAL A 561 21.01 26.22 -0.23
CA VAL A 561 19.94 25.51 0.48
C VAL A 561 19.09 24.76 -0.56
N ARG A 562 18.98 23.44 -0.40
CA ARG A 562 18.24 22.60 -1.35
C ARG A 562 17.17 21.79 -0.66
N GLY A 563 15.98 21.84 -1.23
CA GLY A 563 14.86 21.03 -0.78
C GLY A 563 15.11 19.53 -0.94
N PRO A 564 14.25 18.70 -0.32
CA PRO A 564 14.18 17.29 -0.67
C PRO A 564 13.96 17.16 -2.18
N GLY A 565 14.93 16.59 -2.89
CA GLY A 565 14.78 16.23 -4.30
C GLY A 565 14.04 14.90 -4.45
N GLU A 566 13.70 14.52 -5.69
CA GLU A 566 13.05 13.23 -5.97
C GLU A 566 13.81 12.06 -5.30
N GLY A 567 13.14 11.39 -4.34
CA GLY A 567 13.70 10.28 -3.56
C GLY A 567 14.44 10.68 -2.26
N GLY A 568 14.51 11.97 -1.91
CA GLY A 568 15.07 12.47 -0.65
C GLY A 568 13.99 12.95 0.34
N VAL A 569 14.28 12.86 1.64
CA VAL A 569 13.38 13.28 2.74
C VAL A 569 13.99 14.32 3.68
N ALA A 570 15.05 14.98 3.24
CA ALA A 570 15.79 15.96 4.03
C ALA A 570 16.11 17.19 3.18
N VAL A 571 16.14 18.34 3.84
CA VAL A 571 16.69 19.58 3.29
C VAL A 571 18.21 19.55 3.48
N LEU A 572 18.93 19.81 2.40
CA LEU A 572 20.39 19.83 2.36
C LEU A 572 20.89 21.27 2.48
N LEU A 573 21.78 21.51 3.44
CA LEU A 573 22.57 22.74 3.49
C LEU A 573 23.86 22.57 2.69
N PRO A 574 24.46 23.64 2.14
CA PRO A 574 25.72 23.53 1.43
C PRO A 574 26.81 22.97 2.37
N PRO A 575 27.75 22.16 1.87
CA PRO A 575 28.91 21.73 2.63
C PRO A 575 29.70 22.91 3.21
N GLU A 576 30.25 22.73 4.40
CA GLU A 576 31.26 23.64 4.96
C GLU A 576 32.63 23.31 4.38
N GLU A 577 33.42 24.35 4.09
CA GLU A 577 34.81 24.26 3.62
C GLU A 577 35.02 23.18 2.52
N PRO A 578 34.27 23.21 1.40
CA PRO A 578 34.33 22.17 0.38
C PRO A 578 35.73 22.02 -0.26
N ASP A 579 36.53 23.08 -0.34
CA ASP A 579 37.93 23.03 -0.79
C ASP A 579 38.82 22.23 0.17
N ARG A 580 38.63 22.41 1.48
CA ARG A 580 39.36 21.66 2.50
C ARG A 580 39.00 20.19 2.44
N VAL A 581 37.72 19.86 2.29
CA VAL A 581 37.27 18.47 2.12
C VAL A 581 37.91 17.84 0.88
N ALA A 582 37.94 18.56 -0.25
CA ALA A 582 38.61 18.09 -1.45
C ALA A 582 40.10 17.82 -1.20
N ALA A 583 40.79 18.72 -0.46
CA ALA A 583 42.19 18.57 -0.11
C ALA A 583 42.45 17.36 0.81
N GLU A 584 41.58 17.15 1.80
CA GLU A 584 41.64 15.98 2.69
C GLU A 584 41.41 14.67 1.92
N VAL A 585 40.50 14.65 0.93
CA VAL A 585 40.31 13.50 0.04
C VAL A 585 41.57 13.24 -0.79
N VAL A 586 42.18 14.28 -1.37
CA VAL A 586 43.45 14.14 -2.11
C VAL A 586 44.58 13.63 -1.21
N ALA A 587 44.63 14.09 0.04
CA ALA A 587 45.60 13.61 1.03
C ALA A 587 45.36 12.13 1.39
N ALA A 588 44.11 11.72 1.61
CA ALA A 588 43.77 10.32 1.88
C ALA A 588 44.08 9.40 0.69
N LEU A 589 43.85 9.87 -0.54
CA LEU A 589 44.19 9.14 -1.77
C LEU A 589 45.70 8.92 -1.93
N ARG A 590 46.54 9.85 -1.44
CA ARG A 590 48.00 9.66 -1.44
C ARG A 590 48.41 8.43 -0.65
N THR A 591 47.73 8.17 0.45
CA THR A 591 48.02 7.04 1.33
C THR A 591 47.39 5.74 0.81
N ALA A 592 46.23 5.83 0.14
CA ALA A 592 45.47 4.66 -0.30
C ALA A 592 45.88 4.11 -1.68
N LEU A 593 46.53 4.91 -2.53
CA LEU A 593 46.84 4.54 -3.91
C LEU A 593 48.32 4.19 -4.14
N PRO A 594 48.64 3.29 -5.08
CA PRO A 594 50.00 3.13 -5.58
C PRO A 594 50.55 4.44 -6.16
N GLU A 595 51.86 4.66 -6.02
CA GLU A 595 52.54 5.90 -6.45
C GLU A 595 52.29 6.22 -7.95
N GLU A 596 52.32 5.21 -8.82
CA GLU A 596 52.03 5.35 -10.25
C GLU A 596 50.60 5.88 -10.53
N ALA A 597 49.63 5.48 -9.71
CA ALA A 597 48.24 5.91 -9.83
C ALA A 597 48.05 7.32 -9.26
N TYR A 598 48.68 7.63 -8.14
CA TYR A 598 48.61 8.95 -7.52
C TYR A 598 49.32 10.03 -8.36
N ALA A 599 50.45 9.71 -9.00
CA ALA A 599 51.20 10.64 -9.84
C ALA A 599 50.39 11.16 -11.05
N THR A 600 49.36 10.41 -11.46
CA THR A 600 48.46 10.76 -12.58
C THR A 600 47.12 11.36 -12.11
N LEU A 601 46.90 11.50 -10.81
CA LEU A 601 45.72 12.17 -10.24
C LEU A 601 45.80 13.69 -10.50
N GLY A 602 44.83 14.23 -11.23
CA GLY A 602 44.67 15.67 -11.44
C GLY A 602 44.13 16.39 -10.20
N GLY A 603 43.28 15.72 -9.42
CA GLY A 603 42.76 16.23 -8.15
C GLY A 603 41.37 15.75 -7.81
N CYS A 604 40.76 16.39 -6.82
CA CYS A 604 39.39 16.15 -6.37
C CYS A 604 38.56 17.43 -6.49
N ALA A 605 37.33 17.30 -6.97
CA ALA A 605 36.36 18.38 -6.95
C ALA A 605 35.07 17.94 -6.24
N VAL A 606 34.56 18.80 -5.37
CA VAL A 606 33.23 18.67 -4.77
C VAL A 606 32.23 19.33 -5.71
N VAL A 607 31.28 18.55 -6.21
CA VAL A 607 30.32 18.98 -7.23
C VAL A 607 28.95 19.17 -6.62
N GLY A 608 28.46 20.40 -6.70
CA GLY A 608 27.10 20.79 -6.39
C GLY A 608 26.22 20.86 -7.65
N PRO A 609 24.92 21.12 -7.50
CA PRO A 609 23.97 21.21 -8.62
C PRO A 609 24.21 22.41 -9.56
N ALA A 610 24.84 23.48 -9.09
CA ALA A 610 25.16 24.68 -9.89
C ALA A 610 26.58 24.67 -10.47
N GLY A 611 27.33 23.59 -10.25
CA GLY A 611 28.73 23.46 -10.65
C GLY A 611 29.64 23.00 -9.51
N VAL A 612 30.94 23.15 -9.71
CA VAL A 612 31.96 22.82 -8.72
C VAL A 612 31.92 23.85 -7.59
N ILE A 613 31.87 23.37 -6.35
CA ILE A 613 31.79 24.20 -5.15
C ILE A 613 33.05 24.13 -4.28
N GLY A 614 33.95 23.20 -4.56
CA GLY A 614 35.28 23.17 -3.97
C GLY A 614 36.24 22.28 -4.76
N VAL A 615 37.53 22.61 -4.73
CA VAL A 615 38.57 21.97 -5.54
C VAL A 615 39.86 21.78 -4.74
N ALA A 616 40.55 20.67 -5.00
CA ALA A 616 41.94 20.49 -4.62
C ALA A 616 42.72 19.82 -5.75
N GLY A 617 43.81 20.45 -6.18
CA GLY A 617 44.62 20.02 -7.32
C GLY A 617 44.37 20.84 -8.58
N ASP A 618 44.90 20.34 -9.69
CA ASP A 618 44.83 20.96 -11.02
C ASP A 618 43.57 20.47 -11.75
N VAL A 619 42.41 20.77 -11.16
CA VAL A 619 41.09 20.40 -11.68
C VAL A 619 40.44 21.63 -12.29
N ASP A 620 40.49 21.75 -13.61
CA ASP A 620 39.74 22.79 -14.33
C ASP A 620 38.27 22.33 -14.49
N PRO A 621 37.29 23.05 -13.91
CA PRO A 621 35.89 22.63 -13.83
C PRO A 621 35.18 22.57 -15.19
N VAL A 622 35.74 23.17 -16.25
CA VAL A 622 35.15 23.16 -17.61
C VAL A 622 35.76 22.06 -18.50
N THR A 623 37.05 21.76 -18.35
CA THR A 623 37.78 20.75 -19.16
C THR A 623 37.85 19.35 -18.51
N SER A 624 37.58 19.23 -17.21
CA SER A 624 37.53 17.94 -16.50
C SER A 624 36.37 17.01 -16.94
N MET A 625 35.43 17.50 -17.75
CA MET A 625 34.38 16.67 -18.35
C MET A 625 34.84 15.81 -19.54
N ASP A 626 36.01 16.11 -20.12
CA ASP A 626 36.62 15.37 -21.25
C ASP A 626 37.76 14.42 -20.80
N ALA A 627 38.02 14.32 -19.49
CA ALA A 627 39.05 13.44 -18.96
C ALA A 627 38.74 11.94 -19.21
N PRO A 628 39.75 11.09 -19.44
CA PRO A 628 39.57 9.69 -19.80
C PRO A 628 38.95 8.83 -18.67
N ILE A 629 39.05 9.25 -17.40
CA ILE A 629 38.39 8.62 -16.26
C ILE A 629 37.91 9.69 -15.28
N VAL A 630 36.60 9.67 -15.02
CA VAL A 630 35.94 10.48 -13.98
C VAL A 630 35.27 9.53 -12.99
N VAL A 631 35.77 9.49 -11.77
CA VAL A 631 35.18 8.69 -10.69
C VAL A 631 34.05 9.50 -10.03
N VAL A 632 32.81 9.03 -10.14
CA VAL A 632 31.64 9.71 -9.58
C VAL A 632 31.08 8.93 -8.40
N LEU A 633 31.19 9.48 -7.20
CA LEU A 633 30.61 8.87 -5.99
C LEU A 633 29.20 9.41 -5.76
N SER A 634 28.19 8.54 -5.86
CA SER A 634 26.78 8.86 -5.58
C SER A 634 26.17 7.81 -4.65
N PRO A 635 25.40 8.21 -3.62
CA PRO A 635 24.78 7.26 -2.71
C PRO A 635 23.74 6.40 -3.44
N ALA A 636 23.71 5.10 -3.15
CA ALA A 636 22.68 4.21 -3.66
C ALA A 636 21.28 4.60 -3.12
N PRO A 637 20.19 4.44 -3.89
CA PRO A 637 18.85 4.48 -3.31
C PRO A 637 18.71 3.36 -2.28
N THR A 638 18.10 3.68 -1.14
CA THR A 638 17.88 2.79 -0.01
C THR A 638 17.27 1.46 -0.44
N ARG A 639 18.00 0.36 -0.27
CA ARG A 639 17.49 -1.01 -0.45
C ARG A 639 17.09 -1.58 0.92
N ARG A 640 15.85 -2.09 1.01
CA ARG A 640 15.38 -2.98 2.07
C ARG A 640 16.27 -4.24 2.10
N SER A 641 16.74 -4.59 3.29
CA SER A 641 17.34 -5.87 3.62
C SER A 641 16.27 -6.98 3.58
N GLY A 642 16.58 -8.04 2.86
CA GLY A 642 15.75 -9.24 2.77
C GLY A 642 16.44 -10.24 1.85
N LYS A 643 17.53 -10.83 2.33
CA LYS A 643 18.26 -11.91 1.66
C LYS A 643 17.30 -13.08 1.44
N ARG A 644 17.19 -13.52 0.20
CA ARG A 644 16.96 -14.93 -0.13
C ARG A 644 18.22 -15.70 0.28
N ALA A 645 18.07 -16.67 1.17
CA ALA A 645 18.94 -17.84 1.16
C ALA A 645 18.54 -18.71 -0.03
N ARG A 646 19.54 -19.39 -0.59
CA ARG A 646 19.42 -20.32 -1.72
C ARG A 646 18.45 -21.45 -1.45
#